data_AF-A0A522UM33-F1
#
_entry.id   AF-A0A522UM33-F1
#
_cell.length_a   1.000
_cell.length_b   1.000
_cell.length_c   1.000
_cell.angle_alpha   90.00
_cell.angle_beta   90.00
_cell.angle_gamma   90.00
#
_symmetry.space_group_name_H-M   'P 1'
#
loop_
_entity.id
_entity.type
_entity.pdbx_description
1 polymer ?
#
loop_
_entity_poly.entity_id
_entity_poly.type
_entity_poly.pdbx_seq_one_letter_code
_entity_poly.pdbx_strand_id
1 'polypeptide(L)'
;MAEQESIEILADRVEKIACANCKHHLDISSLPLFTLFNCPECHAQQMVPGKLGNFILLEELGRGGMGAVYRGQDMALGRPVAIKVMHKSLGDDPQFLETFLREARAAAAINHKNVVQIFSFGREKGQPYLIMELVDGGRLDAYIASSQTLTEMRALEVCLDVAEGLKAAHDVGLMHGDIKPANILFDQKGMAKVADFGLASFIHAQKAGSRDIWGTPFYIAPEKARRQKVDQRADIYSLGATMFHAMTIKPPFDGDTPTHVVLARLQLPPPDISTMRTALHPETVRIINRMLAPDPAVRYPNYASLISDLQATKDKLAGASAPAGQRKEITPGPGKLGLYLAVGGVALLALVAGVWLFAAKGKKKVAPPTPAVVVTSTVAVTPAVVPATKIVRDALNPFSADESRLIVEAVQPLARGDVTVVVDRLELLRLNVCTNQLQQQWLRIFQAIAWQVDHRQTEIERLLTALPLPPPPVTNVTNEVARLPLVTAQFLLHKLNKESLEALPNEAPAWCRAFIQFLQGWRIWISGNMRAHAVEKFKVYSLAVTTEAGWAYAFKPLTDNWVKQWDEFNPLVGKIRDLTHSQKFAAVHKLLDDFRVHCVPLQYNVTGPYLRALDAAEKAAQRGEVPPADETTDTPVVAKKPAPQPQPAKPAPQPQPKPEPVIPPATLTAAWASSETQAEPARLAMDGNFQTRWVSQLRDNQWLAVDLGQVRNVTGVVLYWDAARAVDYKIQVSRDRTFWTDALKVANSDGGREVKIFNAAVPGRYVRIYCLIREFKHPHVALFEVQVLVDGQKAPPPP
;
A
#
# COMPACT_ATOMS: atom_id res chain seq x y z
N MET A 1 7.40 51.41 -12.66
CA MET A 1 8.81 50.98 -12.57
C MET A 1 9.21 51.11 -11.12
N ALA A 2 9.09 50.03 -10.34
CA ALA A 2 9.54 50.00 -8.95
C ALA A 2 11.03 49.63 -8.96
N GLU A 3 11.85 50.42 -8.26
CA GLU A 3 13.28 50.17 -8.06
C GLU A 3 13.48 48.75 -7.51
N GLN A 4 14.26 47.94 -8.23
CA GLN A 4 14.77 46.67 -7.73
C GLN A 4 15.78 46.99 -6.62
N GLU A 5 15.32 47.02 -5.37
CA GLU A 5 16.20 46.99 -4.20
C GLU A 5 17.21 45.86 -4.38
N SER A 6 18.48 46.23 -4.56
CA SER A 6 19.58 45.29 -4.68
C SER A 6 19.64 44.45 -3.41
N ILE A 7 19.39 43.15 -3.55
CA ILE A 7 19.39 42.18 -2.46
C ILE A 7 20.78 42.14 -1.81
N GLU A 8 20.93 42.80 -0.67
CA GLU A 8 22.22 42.97 0.00
C GLU A 8 22.53 41.76 0.88
N ILE A 9 23.38 40.86 0.39
CA ILE A 9 23.97 39.76 1.17
C ILE A 9 25.20 40.31 1.91
N LEU A 10 25.16 40.32 3.24
CA LEU A 10 26.27 40.78 4.07
C LEU A 10 27.42 39.75 4.09
N ALA A 11 28.49 40.05 3.37
CA ALA A 11 29.75 39.29 3.38
C ALA A 11 30.93 40.22 3.65
N ASP A 12 31.99 39.71 4.29
CA ASP A 12 33.27 40.41 4.42
C ASP A 12 34.00 40.49 3.08
N ARG A 13 34.81 41.53 2.91
CA ARG A 13 35.70 41.63 1.75
C ARG A 13 36.90 40.71 1.93
N VAL A 14 37.34 40.14 0.82
CA VAL A 14 38.65 39.50 0.70
C VAL A 14 39.58 40.55 0.12
N GLU A 15 40.73 40.81 0.74
CA GLU A 15 41.66 41.84 0.27
C GLU A 15 42.52 41.36 -0.90
N LYS A 16 42.94 40.08 -0.86
CA LYS A 16 43.86 39.51 -1.84
C LYS A 16 43.42 38.11 -2.27
N ILE A 17 43.51 37.84 -3.57
CA ILE A 17 43.26 36.53 -4.17
C ILE A 17 44.40 36.14 -5.10
N ALA A 18 44.55 34.85 -5.39
CA ALA A 18 45.40 34.40 -6.49
C ALA A 18 44.56 34.27 -7.77
N CYS A 19 45.05 34.78 -8.90
CA CYS A 19 44.40 34.61 -10.20
C CYS A 19 44.18 33.11 -10.48
N ALA A 20 42.95 32.72 -10.85
CA ALA A 20 42.63 31.33 -11.15
C ALA A 20 43.52 30.74 -12.27
N ASN A 21 43.90 31.58 -13.25
CA ASN A 21 44.70 31.20 -14.42
C ASN A 21 46.22 31.26 -14.17
N CYS A 22 46.78 32.45 -13.93
CA CYS A 22 48.24 32.63 -13.83
C CYS A 22 48.80 32.57 -12.40
N LYS A 23 47.96 32.39 -11.38
CA LYS A 23 48.33 32.36 -9.95
C LYS A 23 48.95 33.66 -9.39
N HIS A 24 49.05 34.72 -10.18
CA HIS A 24 49.49 36.03 -9.70
C HIS A 24 48.58 36.54 -8.57
N HIS A 25 49.15 37.17 -7.54
CA HIS A 25 48.40 37.72 -6.42
C HIS A 25 47.78 39.07 -6.77
N LEU A 26 46.46 39.17 -6.66
CA LEU A 26 45.66 40.32 -7.02
C LEU A 26 45.15 41.00 -5.75
N ASP A 27 45.37 42.30 -5.64
CA ASP A 27 44.68 43.15 -4.65
C ASP A 27 43.31 43.53 -5.19
N ILE A 28 42.27 43.15 -4.45
CA ILE A 28 40.87 43.35 -4.80
C ILE A 28 40.13 44.14 -3.71
N SER A 29 40.85 44.74 -2.77
CA SER A 29 40.30 45.45 -1.60
C SER A 29 39.32 46.56 -1.97
N SER A 30 39.55 47.25 -3.10
CA SER A 30 38.74 48.35 -3.61
C SER A 30 37.57 47.93 -4.51
N LEU A 31 37.55 46.68 -4.98
CA LEU A 31 36.55 46.21 -5.94
C LEU A 31 35.24 45.81 -5.22
N PRO A 32 34.06 46.04 -5.82
CA PRO A 32 32.80 45.58 -5.25
C PRO A 32 32.68 44.05 -5.31
N LEU A 33 32.04 43.46 -4.30
CA LEU A 33 31.81 42.00 -4.23
C LEU A 33 31.00 41.51 -5.44
N PHE A 34 31.31 40.29 -5.89
CA PHE A 34 30.64 39.60 -7.00
C PHE A 34 30.68 40.36 -8.34
N THR A 35 31.66 41.25 -8.50
CA THR A 35 31.94 41.89 -9.79
C THR A 35 33.02 41.15 -10.54
N LEU A 36 32.96 41.23 -11.87
CA LEU A 36 33.97 40.65 -12.75
C LEU A 36 35.03 41.71 -13.06
N PHE A 37 36.30 41.31 -13.00
CA PHE A 37 37.43 42.15 -13.41
C PHE A 37 38.46 41.31 -14.18
N ASN A 38 39.26 41.95 -15.02
CA ASN A 38 40.29 41.24 -15.76
C ASN A 38 41.60 41.26 -14.96
N CYS A 39 42.25 40.10 -14.86
CA CYS A 39 43.59 40.01 -14.30
C CYS A 39 44.53 40.94 -15.09
N PRO A 40 45.28 41.85 -14.44
CA PRO A 40 46.19 42.76 -15.13
C PRO A 40 47.33 42.03 -15.85
N GLU A 41 47.70 40.83 -15.38
CA GLU A 41 48.83 40.07 -15.93
C GLU A 41 48.46 39.18 -17.13
N CYS A 42 47.31 38.48 -17.07
CA CYS A 42 46.94 37.52 -18.12
C CYS A 42 45.59 37.82 -18.78
N HIS A 43 44.93 38.92 -18.40
CA HIS A 43 43.62 39.35 -18.88
C HIS A 43 42.48 38.34 -18.67
N ALA A 44 42.72 37.23 -17.97
CA ALA A 44 41.69 36.29 -17.62
C ALA A 44 40.69 36.95 -16.67
N GLN A 45 39.40 36.80 -16.97
CA GLN A 45 38.31 37.32 -16.16
C GLN A 45 38.30 36.62 -14.78
N GLN A 46 38.18 37.39 -13.72
CA GLN A 46 38.15 36.96 -12.32
C GLN A 46 36.89 37.51 -11.66
N MET A 47 36.32 36.76 -10.71
CA MET A 47 35.22 37.21 -9.87
C MET A 47 35.76 37.68 -8.54
N VAL A 48 35.27 38.81 -8.02
CA VAL A 48 35.58 39.29 -6.66
C VAL A 48 34.78 38.46 -5.64
N PRO A 49 35.42 37.64 -4.80
CA PRO A 49 34.70 36.79 -3.85
C PRO A 49 34.30 37.55 -2.58
N GLY A 50 33.25 37.06 -1.92
CA GLY A 50 32.90 37.46 -0.55
C GLY A 50 33.37 36.45 0.48
N LYS A 51 33.51 36.86 1.74
CA LYS A 51 33.80 35.96 2.87
C LYS A 51 32.62 35.93 3.85
N LEU A 52 32.23 34.73 4.27
CA LEU A 52 31.18 34.49 5.26
C LEU A 52 31.71 33.52 6.32
N GLY A 53 32.18 34.06 7.45
CA GLY A 53 32.87 33.25 8.47
C GLY A 53 34.08 32.50 7.90
N ASN A 54 34.03 31.16 7.94
CA ASN A 54 35.08 30.28 7.40
C ASN A 54 34.91 29.92 5.92
N PHE A 55 33.93 30.52 5.24
CA PHE A 55 33.60 30.20 3.85
C PHE A 55 33.92 31.36 2.92
N ILE A 56 34.38 31.03 1.72
CA ILE A 56 34.53 31.99 0.61
C ILE A 56 33.39 31.78 -0.37
N LEU A 57 32.64 32.84 -0.66
CA LEU A 57 31.58 32.91 -1.67
C LEU A 57 32.23 33.31 -3.00
N LEU A 58 32.24 32.42 -3.98
CA LEU A 58 32.95 32.60 -5.25
C LEU A 58 32.05 33.17 -6.33
N GLU A 59 30.98 32.47 -6.66
CA GLU A 59 30.01 32.87 -7.70
C GLU A 59 28.59 32.59 -7.24
N GLU A 60 27.63 33.36 -7.74
CA GLU A 60 26.22 33.13 -7.49
C GLU A 60 25.67 32.05 -8.44
N LEU A 61 25.09 30.99 -7.88
CA LEU A 61 24.47 29.90 -8.62
C LEU A 61 23.00 30.15 -8.89
N GLY A 62 22.35 30.96 -8.06
CA GLY A 62 20.95 31.31 -8.23
C GLY A 62 20.42 32.15 -7.08
N ARG A 63 19.29 32.81 -7.34
CA ARG A 63 18.65 33.74 -6.40
C ARG A 63 17.15 33.50 -6.37
N GLY A 64 16.58 33.61 -5.18
CA GLY A 64 15.13 33.50 -4.97
C GLY A 64 14.65 34.52 -3.94
N GLY A 65 13.34 34.52 -3.68
CA GLY A 65 12.72 35.49 -2.75
C GLY A 65 13.08 35.32 -1.27
N MET A 66 13.93 34.35 -0.92
CA MET A 66 14.36 34.09 0.46
C MET A 66 15.87 34.29 0.65
N GLY A 67 16.63 34.47 -0.42
CA GLY A 67 18.08 34.58 -0.38
C GLY A 67 18.77 34.23 -1.70
N ALA A 68 20.06 33.98 -1.63
CA ALA A 68 20.89 33.59 -2.77
C ALA A 68 21.73 32.35 -2.44
N VAL A 69 22.02 31.54 -3.46
CA VAL A 69 22.87 30.36 -3.38
C VAL A 69 24.16 30.67 -4.13
N TYR A 70 25.29 30.42 -3.47
CA TYR A 70 26.62 30.65 -4.01
C TYR A 70 27.40 29.35 -4.12
N ARG A 71 28.21 29.21 -5.17
CA ARG A 71 29.35 28.29 -5.14
C ARG A 71 30.35 28.89 -4.15
N GLY A 72 30.85 28.08 -3.25
CA GLY A 72 31.84 28.52 -2.28
C GLY A 72 32.87 27.47 -1.96
N GLN A 73 33.81 27.87 -1.12
CA GLN A 73 34.87 27.03 -0.60
C GLN A 73 34.81 27.01 0.93
N ASP A 74 34.77 25.82 1.49
CA ASP A 74 34.99 25.58 2.92
C ASP A 74 36.50 25.62 3.18
N MET A 75 36.98 26.69 3.82
CA MET A 75 38.41 26.89 4.05
C MET A 75 38.96 25.99 5.16
N ALA A 76 38.10 25.49 6.05
CA ALA A 76 38.53 24.60 7.12
C ALA A 76 38.77 23.17 6.60
N LEU A 77 37.89 22.69 5.73
CA LEU A 77 37.97 21.34 5.15
C LEU A 77 38.59 21.29 3.76
N GLY A 78 38.83 22.44 3.12
CA GLY A 78 39.44 22.51 1.79
C GLY A 78 38.56 21.95 0.66
N ARG A 79 37.23 22.00 0.79
CA ARG A 79 36.29 21.42 -0.19
C ARG A 79 35.35 22.47 -0.81
N PRO A 80 34.91 22.27 -2.07
CA PRO A 80 33.85 23.08 -2.66
C PRO A 80 32.50 22.75 -2.04
N VAL A 81 31.65 23.77 -1.87
CA VAL A 81 30.32 23.68 -1.25
C VAL A 81 29.33 24.61 -1.93
N ALA A 82 28.04 24.31 -1.84
CA ALA A 82 26.98 25.26 -2.13
C ALA A 82 26.56 25.97 -0.83
N ILE A 83 26.45 27.30 -0.87
CA ILE A 83 26.17 28.13 0.31
C ILE A 83 24.91 28.93 0.06
N LYS A 84 23.81 28.56 0.71
CA LYS A 84 22.56 29.31 0.66
C LYS A 84 22.54 30.33 1.79
N VAL A 85 22.58 31.61 1.44
CA VAL A 85 22.55 32.72 2.39
C VAL A 85 21.17 33.38 2.33
N MET A 86 20.49 33.44 3.47
CA MET A 86 19.14 33.99 3.59
C MET A 86 19.20 35.51 3.82
N HIS A 87 18.12 36.22 3.50
CA HIS A 87 18.02 37.66 3.79
C HIS A 87 18.17 37.95 5.29
N LYS A 88 18.82 39.07 5.61
CA LYS A 88 18.93 39.54 7.00
C LYS A 88 17.57 39.69 7.68
N SER A 89 16.57 40.22 6.98
CA SER A 89 15.20 40.40 7.52
C SER A 89 14.58 39.09 8.02
N LEU A 90 14.90 37.96 7.40
CA LEU A 90 14.46 36.64 7.88
C LEU A 90 15.22 36.20 9.14
N GLY A 91 16.51 36.56 9.24
CA GLY A 91 17.32 36.31 10.44
C GLY A 91 16.91 37.12 11.67
N ASP A 92 16.22 38.23 11.47
CA ASP A 92 15.72 39.10 12.53
C ASP A 92 14.34 38.67 13.05
N ASP A 93 13.63 37.76 12.37
CA ASP A 93 12.40 37.11 12.85
C ASP A 93 12.74 35.87 13.71
N PRO A 94 12.53 35.91 15.04
CA PRO A 94 12.85 34.78 15.92
C PRO A 94 12.05 33.52 15.63
N GLN A 95 10.79 33.65 15.19
CA GLN A 95 9.91 32.53 14.90
C GLN A 95 10.32 31.83 13.60
N PHE A 96 10.72 32.61 12.60
CA PHE A 96 11.35 32.07 11.39
C PHE A 96 12.67 31.36 11.73
N LEU A 97 13.55 32.00 12.51
CA LEU A 97 14.87 31.46 12.83
C LEU A 97 14.76 30.13 13.59
N GLU A 98 13.89 30.03 14.60
CA GLU A 98 13.69 28.78 15.35
C GLU A 98 13.25 27.64 14.42
N THR A 99 12.31 27.92 13.52
CA THR A 99 11.80 26.91 12.58
C THR A 99 12.84 26.55 11.52
N PHE A 100 13.53 27.54 10.96
CA PHE A 100 14.64 27.36 10.03
C PHE A 100 15.70 26.41 10.62
N LEU A 101 16.11 26.65 11.87
CA LEU A 101 17.08 25.79 12.55
C LEU A 101 16.53 24.38 12.81
N ARG A 102 15.24 24.24 13.15
CA ARG A 102 14.60 22.93 13.32
C ARG A 102 14.58 22.13 12.02
N GLU A 103 14.16 22.74 10.92
CA GLU A 103 14.11 22.09 9.61
C GLU A 103 15.50 21.79 9.06
N ALA A 104 16.45 22.72 9.21
CA ALA A 104 17.85 22.49 8.82
C ALA A 104 18.47 21.30 9.56
N ARG A 105 18.18 21.13 10.85
CA ARG A 105 18.61 19.94 11.62
C ARG A 105 17.99 18.65 11.10
N ALA A 106 16.68 18.65 10.83
CA ALA A 106 15.99 17.49 10.30
C ALA A 106 16.54 17.09 8.92
N ALA A 107 16.74 18.07 8.04
CA ALA A 107 17.29 17.85 6.71
C ALA A 107 18.77 17.43 6.75
N ALA A 108 19.57 17.94 7.69
CA ALA A 108 20.96 17.51 7.88
C ALA A 108 21.11 16.06 8.36
N ALA A 109 20.08 15.50 9.01
CA ALA A 109 20.08 14.09 9.42
C ALA A 109 19.86 13.11 8.25
N ILE A 110 19.43 13.61 7.08
CA ILE A 110 19.21 12.78 5.90
C ILE A 110 20.55 12.53 5.21
N ASN A 111 20.99 11.28 5.19
CA ASN A 111 22.11 10.83 4.38
C ASN A 111 21.60 9.86 3.31
N HIS A 112 21.40 10.36 2.10
CA HIS A 112 20.85 9.58 1.00
C HIS A 112 21.42 10.04 -0.35
N LYS A 113 21.71 9.09 -1.25
CA LYS A 113 22.32 9.38 -2.57
C LYS A 113 21.49 10.36 -3.41
N ASN A 114 20.17 10.35 -3.28
CA ASN A 114 19.23 11.21 -4.02
C ASN A 114 18.77 12.47 -3.25
N VAL A 115 19.43 12.81 -2.14
CA VAL A 115 19.16 14.05 -1.39
C VAL A 115 20.45 14.86 -1.34
N VAL A 116 20.36 16.17 -1.59
CA VAL A 116 21.50 17.08 -1.41
C VAL A 116 21.85 17.12 0.06
N GLN A 117 23.07 16.69 0.40
CA GLN A 117 23.51 16.66 1.79
C GLN A 117 23.68 18.07 2.35
N ILE A 118 23.10 18.33 3.52
CA ILE A 118 23.43 19.52 4.32
C ILE A 118 24.60 19.17 5.22
N PHE A 119 25.68 19.94 5.13
CA PHE A 119 26.87 19.76 5.94
C PHE A 119 26.84 20.55 7.24
N SER A 120 26.32 21.78 7.19
CA SER A 120 26.24 22.67 8.34
C SER A 120 25.23 23.78 8.07
N PHE A 121 24.80 24.44 9.13
CA PHE A 121 24.01 25.67 9.06
C PHE A 121 24.47 26.59 10.18
N GLY A 122 24.24 27.89 10.03
CA GLY A 122 24.67 28.87 11.01
C GLY A 122 24.05 30.22 10.80
N ARG A 123 24.57 31.21 11.52
CA ARG A 123 24.19 32.61 11.41
C ARG A 123 25.46 33.46 11.42
N GLU A 124 25.60 34.34 10.45
CA GLU A 124 26.74 35.24 10.31
C GLU A 124 26.21 36.65 10.03
N LYS A 125 26.66 37.66 10.77
CA LYS A 125 26.17 39.05 10.67
C LYS A 125 24.63 39.18 10.70
N GLY A 126 23.98 38.30 11.46
CA GLY A 126 22.52 38.25 11.54
C GLY A 126 21.85 37.40 10.46
N GLN A 127 22.55 37.02 9.38
CA GLN A 127 22.00 36.25 8.26
C GLN A 127 22.12 34.73 8.48
N PRO A 128 21.00 33.98 8.43
CA PRO A 128 21.05 32.52 8.41
C PRO A 128 21.68 32.01 7.12
N TYR A 129 22.45 30.93 7.22
CA TYR A 129 23.00 30.25 6.05
C TYR A 129 22.98 28.74 6.19
N LEU A 130 22.98 28.04 5.04
CA LEU A 130 23.15 26.59 4.93
C LEU A 130 24.34 26.28 4.03
N ILE A 131 25.16 25.33 4.47
CA ILE A 131 26.27 24.75 3.73
C ILE A 131 25.84 23.38 3.25
N MET A 132 25.90 23.17 1.95
CA MET A 132 25.35 22.02 1.27
C MET A 132 26.36 21.41 0.30
N GLU A 133 26.13 20.17 -0.07
CA GLU A 133 26.77 19.52 -1.21
C GLU A 133 26.62 20.40 -2.46
N LEU A 134 27.75 20.62 -3.16
CA LEU A 134 27.75 21.27 -4.46
C LEU A 134 27.49 20.23 -5.55
N VAL A 135 26.36 20.37 -6.26
CA VAL A 135 25.92 19.43 -7.29
C VAL A 135 26.05 20.10 -8.66
N ASP A 136 27.06 19.68 -9.43
CA ASP A 136 27.54 20.39 -10.63
C ASP A 136 27.06 19.81 -11.98
N GLY A 137 26.13 18.84 -12.00
CA GLY A 137 25.65 18.21 -13.25
C GLY A 137 24.43 18.89 -13.89
N GLY A 138 23.98 20.03 -13.36
CA GLY A 138 22.88 20.84 -13.91
C GLY A 138 21.54 20.65 -13.19
N ARG A 139 20.50 21.31 -13.71
CA ARG A 139 19.16 21.41 -13.09
C ARG A 139 18.07 20.99 -14.07
N LEU A 140 17.00 20.37 -13.58
CA LEU A 140 15.91 19.91 -14.44
C LEU A 140 15.14 21.07 -15.10
N ASP A 141 15.01 22.23 -14.45
CA ASP A 141 14.38 23.40 -15.07
C ASP A 141 15.18 23.95 -16.26
N ALA A 142 16.51 24.05 -16.12
CA ALA A 142 17.40 24.43 -17.22
C ALA A 142 17.33 23.41 -18.38
N TYR A 143 17.22 22.12 -18.05
CA TYR A 143 17.01 21.07 -19.05
C TYR A 143 15.71 21.27 -19.83
N ILE A 144 14.59 21.51 -19.14
CA ILE A 144 13.28 21.80 -19.77
C ILE A 144 13.35 23.07 -20.63
N ALA A 145 13.99 24.14 -20.13
CA ALA A 145 14.13 25.40 -20.84
C ALA A 145 14.93 25.27 -22.15
N SER A 146 15.87 24.33 -22.21
CA SER A 146 16.61 24.01 -23.45
C SER A 146 15.74 23.31 -24.53
N SER A 147 14.45 23.13 -24.26
CA SER A 147 13.49 22.42 -25.13
C SER A 147 13.86 20.97 -25.43
N GLN A 148 14.74 20.38 -24.62
CA GLN A 148 15.04 18.96 -24.68
C GLN A 148 13.98 18.19 -23.90
N THR A 149 13.32 17.25 -24.56
CA THR A 149 12.43 16.31 -23.86
C THR A 149 13.27 15.20 -23.25
N LEU A 150 13.02 14.86 -21.98
CA LEU A 150 13.55 13.60 -21.46
C LEU A 150 12.99 12.43 -22.29
N THR A 151 13.85 11.46 -22.60
CA THR A 151 13.36 10.17 -23.06
C THR A 151 12.50 9.55 -21.97
N GLU A 152 11.56 8.70 -22.35
CA GLU A 152 10.70 8.03 -21.38
C GLU A 152 11.52 7.28 -20.33
N MET A 153 12.57 6.58 -20.79
CA MET A 153 13.45 5.85 -19.89
C MET A 153 14.10 6.79 -18.88
N ARG A 154 14.67 7.90 -19.36
CA ARG A 154 15.33 8.87 -18.51
C ARG A 154 14.36 9.54 -17.54
N ALA A 155 13.13 9.85 -17.96
CA ALA A 155 12.12 10.42 -17.09
C ALA A 155 11.77 9.48 -15.92
N LEU A 156 11.60 8.17 -16.18
CA LEU A 156 11.36 7.18 -15.12
C LEU A 156 12.54 7.08 -14.15
N GLU A 157 13.78 7.16 -14.63
CA GLU A 157 14.97 7.16 -13.77
C GLU A 157 15.01 8.36 -12.83
N VAL A 158 14.76 9.56 -13.37
CA VAL A 158 14.71 10.79 -12.57
C VAL A 158 13.56 10.73 -11.57
N CYS A 159 12.39 10.25 -11.97
CA CYS A 159 11.24 10.10 -11.09
C CYS A 159 11.53 9.12 -9.94
N LEU A 160 12.19 8.00 -10.25
CA LEU A 160 12.59 6.99 -9.28
C LEU A 160 13.60 7.55 -8.27
N ASP A 161 14.67 8.19 -8.75
CA ASP A 161 15.68 8.83 -7.91
C ASP A 161 15.04 9.84 -6.94
N VAL A 162 14.16 10.71 -7.46
CA VAL A 162 13.47 11.72 -6.63
C VAL A 162 12.52 11.06 -5.62
N ALA A 163 11.80 10.02 -6.02
CA ALA A 163 10.93 9.28 -5.10
C ALA A 163 11.72 8.56 -3.98
N GLU A 164 12.89 8.00 -4.28
CA GLU A 164 13.79 7.43 -3.26
C GLU A 164 14.29 8.51 -2.29
N GLY A 165 14.67 9.71 -2.80
CA GLY A 165 15.06 10.83 -1.95
C GLY A 165 13.93 11.36 -1.05
N LEU A 166 12.73 11.50 -1.61
CA LEU A 166 11.53 11.90 -0.86
C LEU A 166 11.16 10.87 0.22
N LYS A 167 11.28 9.58 -0.07
CA LYS A 167 11.09 8.52 0.91
C LYS A 167 12.06 8.66 2.08
N ALA A 168 13.35 8.87 1.80
CA ALA A 168 14.37 9.00 2.84
C ALA A 168 14.09 10.19 3.78
N ALA A 169 13.61 11.31 3.24
CA ALA A 169 13.19 12.47 4.05
C ALA A 169 11.94 12.17 4.89
N HIS A 170 10.95 11.51 4.30
CA HIS A 170 9.72 11.15 5.01
C HIS A 170 9.98 10.16 6.16
N ASP A 171 10.91 9.23 6.00
CA ASP A 171 11.28 8.28 7.06
C ASP A 171 11.87 8.96 8.31
N VAL A 172 12.39 10.20 8.18
CA VAL A 172 12.81 11.05 9.31
C VAL A 172 11.75 12.11 9.70
N GLY A 173 10.53 11.98 9.19
CA GLY A 173 9.40 12.86 9.50
C GLY A 173 9.40 14.20 8.75
N LEU A 174 10.18 14.33 7.67
CA LEU A 174 10.28 15.55 6.89
C LEU A 174 9.55 15.41 5.55
N MET A 175 8.58 16.29 5.30
CA MET A 175 8.01 16.49 3.97
C MET A 175 8.78 17.59 3.23
N HIS A 176 8.87 17.49 1.91
CA HIS A 176 9.54 18.52 1.13
C HIS A 176 8.66 19.75 0.94
N GLY A 177 7.43 19.56 0.45
CA GLY A 177 6.43 20.60 0.26
C GLY A 177 6.64 21.57 -0.92
N ASP A 178 7.69 21.45 -1.72
CA ASP A 178 7.95 22.36 -2.86
C ASP A 178 8.72 21.64 -3.98
N ILE A 179 8.28 20.44 -4.33
CA ILE A 179 8.87 19.69 -5.45
C ILE A 179 8.52 20.39 -6.76
N LYS A 180 9.55 20.75 -7.51
CA LYS A 180 9.50 21.43 -8.81
C LYS A 180 10.80 21.21 -9.59
N PRO A 181 10.84 21.43 -10.92
CA PRO A 181 12.05 21.25 -11.72
C PRO A 181 13.29 21.99 -11.19
N ALA A 182 13.11 23.18 -10.61
CA ALA A 182 14.20 23.98 -10.06
C ALA A 182 14.94 23.34 -8.88
N ASN A 183 14.30 22.40 -8.17
CA ASN A 183 14.81 21.72 -6.97
C ASN A 183 15.31 20.29 -7.24
N ILE A 184 15.33 19.87 -8.52
CA ILE A 184 15.89 18.59 -8.94
C ILE A 184 17.20 18.87 -9.68
N LEU A 185 18.30 18.47 -9.05
CA LEU A 185 19.66 18.63 -9.55
C LEU A 185 20.18 17.31 -10.12
N PHE A 186 21.14 17.37 -11.02
CA PHE A 186 21.86 16.20 -11.51
C PHE A 186 23.31 16.25 -11.05
N ASP A 187 23.85 15.11 -10.61
CA ASP A 187 25.29 14.99 -10.42
C ASP A 187 26.03 14.73 -11.75
N GLN A 188 27.35 14.63 -11.71
CA GLN A 188 28.18 14.37 -12.91
C GLN A 188 27.89 13.02 -13.57
N LYS A 189 27.27 12.07 -12.87
CA LYS A 189 26.86 10.76 -13.40
C LYS A 189 25.42 10.80 -13.93
N GLY A 190 24.74 11.94 -13.82
CA GLY A 190 23.33 12.08 -14.17
C GLY A 190 22.38 11.50 -13.12
N MET A 191 22.79 11.23 -11.88
CA MET A 191 21.84 10.84 -10.84
C MET A 191 21.03 12.06 -10.39
N ALA A 192 19.72 11.90 -10.23
CA ALA A 192 18.89 13.00 -9.74
C ALA A 192 18.98 13.12 -8.21
N LYS A 193 19.11 14.36 -7.73
CA LYS A 193 19.15 14.72 -6.32
C LYS A 193 18.13 15.81 -6.01
N VAL A 194 17.45 15.64 -4.88
CA VAL A 194 16.46 16.61 -4.39
C VAL A 194 17.14 17.62 -3.48
N ALA A 195 16.97 18.90 -3.78
CA ALA A 195 17.48 20.04 -3.01
C ALA A 195 16.33 20.78 -2.29
N ASP A 196 16.66 21.66 -1.33
CA ASP A 196 15.71 22.61 -0.71
C ASP A 196 14.54 22.00 0.09
N PHE A 197 14.83 21.00 0.94
CA PHE A 197 13.85 20.45 1.89
C PHE A 197 13.35 21.47 2.93
N GLY A 198 12.04 21.43 3.23
CA GLY A 198 11.42 22.06 4.41
C GLY A 198 11.19 23.56 4.33
N LEU A 199 12.17 24.33 3.86
CA LEU A 199 12.25 25.79 4.07
C LEU A 199 11.11 26.60 3.43
N ALA A 200 10.51 26.10 2.35
CA ALA A 200 9.44 26.80 1.63
C ALA A 200 8.07 26.68 2.33
N SER A 201 7.78 25.55 2.98
CA SER A 201 6.45 25.28 3.54
C SER A 201 6.10 26.21 4.71
N PHE A 202 7.11 26.68 5.44
CA PHE A 202 6.94 27.55 6.61
C PHE A 202 6.67 29.03 6.27
N ILE A 203 7.36 29.61 5.27
CA ILE A 203 7.13 31.01 4.88
C ILE A 203 5.71 31.22 4.35
N HIS A 204 5.16 30.23 3.64
CA HIS A 204 3.78 30.27 3.18
C HIS A 204 2.76 30.20 4.34
N ALA A 205 3.13 29.61 5.48
CA ALA A 205 2.28 29.53 6.67
C ALA A 205 2.27 30.84 7.48
N GLN A 206 3.41 31.56 7.57
CA GLN A 206 3.53 32.80 8.35
C GLN A 206 2.93 34.02 7.62
N LYS A 207 3.02 34.10 6.29
CA LYS A 207 2.49 35.24 5.51
C LYS A 207 0.97 35.21 5.32
N ALA A 208 0.17 34.50 6.13
CA ALA A 208 -1.27 34.23 5.93
C ALA A 208 -2.23 35.41 5.60
N GLY A 209 -1.75 36.66 5.52
CA GLY A 209 -2.47 37.86 5.09
C GLY A 209 -2.09 38.51 3.73
N SER A 210 -1.07 38.07 2.99
CA SER A 210 -0.77 38.66 1.66
C SER A 210 -1.31 37.82 0.48
N ARG A 211 -1.78 38.48 -0.59
CA ARG A 211 -2.41 37.79 -1.76
C ARG A 211 -1.39 37.16 -2.72
N ASP A 212 -0.09 37.37 -2.51
CA ASP A 212 1.00 37.01 -3.43
C ASP A 212 1.81 35.75 -3.02
N ILE A 213 1.22 34.84 -2.24
CA ILE A 213 1.95 33.76 -1.55
C ILE A 213 1.80 32.41 -2.26
N TRP A 214 1.74 32.42 -3.59
CA TRP A 214 1.86 31.18 -4.33
C TRP A 214 3.34 31.00 -4.64
N GLY A 215 3.95 29.90 -4.19
CA GLY A 215 5.12 29.36 -4.87
C GLY A 215 4.78 29.12 -6.35
N THR A 216 5.71 28.61 -7.15
CA THR A 216 5.46 28.34 -8.57
C THR A 216 4.15 27.52 -8.74
N PRO A 217 3.05 28.12 -9.21
CA PRO A 217 1.68 27.62 -9.02
C PRO A 217 1.39 26.33 -9.81
N PHE A 218 2.30 26.00 -10.73
CA PHE A 218 2.22 24.89 -11.67
C PHE A 218 2.32 23.50 -11.00
N TYR A 219 2.96 23.38 -9.83
CA TYR A 219 3.29 22.06 -9.24
C TYR A 219 2.64 21.79 -7.88
N ILE A 220 2.10 22.80 -7.23
CA ILE A 220 1.46 22.67 -5.91
C ILE A 220 0.27 21.70 -5.98
N ALA A 221 0.06 20.91 -4.92
CA ALA A 221 -1.07 19.98 -4.83
C ALA A 221 -2.42 20.71 -4.60
N PRO A 222 -3.56 20.19 -5.10
CA PRO A 222 -4.89 20.80 -4.92
C PRO A 222 -5.25 21.04 -3.46
N GLU A 223 -5.03 20.07 -2.59
CA GLU A 223 -5.27 20.16 -1.15
C GLU A 223 -4.41 21.24 -0.49
N LYS A 224 -3.16 21.40 -0.94
CA LYS A 224 -2.27 22.46 -0.46
C LYS A 224 -2.74 23.84 -0.92
N ALA A 225 -3.23 23.95 -2.17
CA ALA A 225 -3.82 25.21 -2.66
C ALA A 225 -5.13 25.57 -1.94
N ARG A 226 -5.91 24.56 -1.52
CA ARG A 226 -7.12 24.73 -0.69
C ARG A 226 -6.83 24.92 0.80
N ARG A 227 -5.55 24.92 1.22
CA ARG A 227 -5.11 25.00 2.63
C ARG A 227 -5.69 23.88 3.51
N GLN A 228 -5.92 22.71 2.92
CA GLN A 228 -6.38 21.51 3.60
C GLN A 228 -5.19 20.82 4.28
N LYS A 229 -5.46 19.78 5.10
CA LYS A 229 -4.40 18.99 5.70
C LYS A 229 -3.55 18.32 4.60
N VAL A 230 -2.24 18.52 4.67
CA VAL A 230 -1.27 17.99 3.71
C VAL A 230 -0.49 16.85 4.34
N ASP A 231 -0.27 15.79 3.57
CA ASP A 231 0.64 14.68 3.89
C ASP A 231 1.56 14.38 2.69
N GLN A 232 2.33 13.29 2.74
CA GLN A 232 3.32 12.91 1.72
C GLN A 232 2.75 12.82 0.30
N ARG A 233 1.42 12.64 0.16
CA ARG A 233 0.76 12.52 -1.14
C ARG A 233 0.73 13.84 -1.90
N ALA A 234 0.93 14.98 -1.23
CA ALA A 234 1.12 16.25 -1.89
C ALA A 234 2.47 16.32 -2.62
N ASP A 235 3.55 15.80 -2.01
CA ASP A 235 4.85 15.73 -2.67
C ASP A 235 4.82 14.77 -3.88
N ILE A 236 4.05 13.67 -3.76
CA ILE A 236 3.80 12.75 -4.90
C ILE A 236 3.09 13.48 -6.04
N TYR A 237 2.10 14.32 -5.76
CA TYR A 237 1.43 15.13 -6.78
C TYR A 237 2.41 16.11 -7.42
N SER A 238 3.18 16.84 -6.61
CA SER A 238 4.14 17.81 -7.11
C SER A 238 5.24 17.16 -7.96
N LEU A 239 5.68 15.95 -7.61
CA LEU A 239 6.55 15.13 -8.46
C LEU A 239 5.86 14.74 -9.77
N GLY A 240 4.59 14.34 -9.73
CA GLY A 240 3.80 14.00 -10.92
C GLY A 240 3.69 15.18 -11.89
N ALA A 241 3.38 16.37 -11.38
CA ALA A 241 3.33 17.60 -12.15
C ALA A 241 4.69 18.00 -12.72
N THR A 242 5.76 17.80 -11.94
CA THR A 242 7.15 18.05 -12.36
C THR A 242 7.55 17.12 -13.51
N MET A 243 7.25 15.83 -13.41
CA MET A 243 7.57 14.85 -14.44
C MET A 243 6.69 15.02 -15.69
N PHE A 244 5.41 15.37 -15.53
CA PHE A 244 4.56 15.74 -16.64
C PHE A 244 5.18 16.90 -17.44
N HIS A 245 5.63 17.94 -16.75
CA HIS A 245 6.30 19.07 -17.37
C HIS A 245 7.62 18.65 -18.05
N ALA A 246 8.45 17.86 -17.38
CA ALA A 246 9.71 17.39 -17.96
C ALA A 246 9.53 16.54 -19.22
N MET A 247 8.44 15.77 -19.29
CA MET A 247 8.15 14.90 -20.42
C MET A 247 7.50 15.65 -21.58
N THR A 248 6.66 16.66 -21.33
CA THR A 248 5.87 17.36 -22.35
C THR A 248 6.38 18.77 -22.70
N ILE A 249 7.33 19.31 -21.93
CA ILE A 249 7.81 20.70 -21.97
C ILE A 249 6.70 21.73 -21.65
N LYS A 250 5.53 21.26 -21.18
CA LYS A 250 4.46 22.14 -20.69
C LYS A 250 3.95 21.65 -19.32
N PRO A 251 3.70 22.55 -18.35
CA PRO A 251 3.09 22.13 -17.10
C PRO A 251 1.68 21.57 -17.34
N PRO A 252 1.15 20.73 -16.43
CA PRO A 252 -0.19 20.16 -16.58
C PRO A 252 -1.31 21.20 -16.55
N PHE A 253 -1.10 22.31 -15.85
CA PHE A 253 -2.01 23.45 -15.84
C PHE A 253 -1.19 24.70 -16.12
N ASP A 254 -1.74 25.59 -16.94
CA ASP A 254 -1.11 26.85 -17.33
C ASP A 254 -2.14 27.98 -17.31
N GLY A 255 -1.69 29.23 -17.30
CA GLY A 255 -2.56 30.39 -17.30
C GLY A 255 -1.80 31.72 -17.16
N ASP A 256 -2.43 32.81 -17.60
CA ASP A 256 -1.81 34.14 -17.69
C ASP A 256 -1.36 34.70 -16.34
N THR A 257 -1.96 34.23 -15.24
CA THR A 257 -1.62 34.65 -13.88
C THR A 257 -1.47 33.44 -12.95
N PRO A 258 -0.68 33.54 -11.87
CA PRO A 258 -0.59 32.46 -10.88
C PRO A 258 -1.93 32.02 -10.32
N THR A 259 -2.85 32.97 -10.13
CA THR A 259 -4.21 32.70 -9.69
C THR A 259 -4.99 31.90 -10.74
N HIS A 260 -4.86 32.21 -12.03
CA HIS A 260 -5.48 31.43 -13.10
C HIS A 260 -4.97 29.98 -13.13
N VAL A 261 -3.66 29.77 -12.95
CA VAL A 261 -3.07 28.43 -12.87
C VAL A 261 -3.64 27.64 -11.69
N VAL A 262 -3.75 28.27 -10.52
CA VAL A 262 -4.35 27.64 -9.33
C VAL A 262 -5.81 27.31 -9.57
N LEU A 263 -6.60 28.25 -10.12
CA LEU A 263 -8.01 28.04 -10.41
C LEU A 263 -8.23 26.90 -11.42
N ALA A 264 -7.47 26.90 -12.52
CA ALA A 264 -7.52 25.85 -13.54
C ALA A 264 -7.29 24.47 -12.92
N ARG A 265 -6.28 24.33 -12.06
CA ARG A 265 -5.99 23.08 -11.34
C ARG A 265 -7.09 22.66 -10.36
N LEU A 266 -7.82 23.60 -9.77
CA LEU A 266 -8.89 23.28 -8.82
C LEU A 266 -10.22 22.96 -9.51
N GLN A 267 -10.42 23.43 -10.74
CA GLN A 267 -11.69 23.36 -11.48
C GLN A 267 -11.68 22.37 -12.65
N LEU A 268 -10.53 22.16 -13.29
CA LEU A 268 -10.41 21.30 -14.47
C LEU A 268 -9.88 19.91 -14.09
N PRO A 269 -10.28 18.86 -14.81
CA PRO A 269 -9.64 17.57 -14.68
C PRO A 269 -8.16 17.67 -15.08
N PRO A 270 -7.25 16.87 -14.47
CA PRO A 270 -5.87 16.81 -14.91
C PRO A 270 -5.80 16.34 -16.37
N PRO A 271 -4.95 16.96 -17.21
CA PRO A 271 -4.75 16.46 -18.57
C PRO A 271 -4.13 15.06 -18.53
N ASP A 272 -4.58 14.21 -19.44
CA ASP A 272 -3.96 12.91 -19.67
C ASP A 272 -2.67 13.10 -20.47
N ILE A 273 -1.53 12.68 -19.91
CA ILE A 273 -0.24 12.84 -20.58
C ILE A 273 -0.17 12.16 -21.96
N SER A 274 -0.97 11.12 -22.19
CA SER A 274 -1.03 10.41 -23.48
C SER A 274 -1.56 11.26 -24.63
N THR A 275 -2.35 12.31 -24.35
CA THR A 275 -2.83 13.22 -25.40
C THR A 275 -1.73 14.14 -25.92
N MET A 276 -0.67 14.34 -25.13
CA MET A 276 0.49 15.15 -25.50
C MET A 276 1.67 14.29 -25.98
N ARG A 277 1.82 13.08 -25.42
CA ARG A 277 2.85 12.11 -25.81
C ARG A 277 2.27 10.72 -26.00
N THR A 278 1.84 10.47 -27.24
CA THR A 278 1.22 9.20 -27.66
C THR A 278 2.20 8.02 -27.68
N ALA A 279 3.51 8.28 -27.74
CA ALA A 279 4.56 7.26 -27.81
C ALA A 279 4.96 6.68 -26.43
N LEU A 280 4.39 7.18 -25.33
CA LEU A 280 4.71 6.69 -24.00
C LEU A 280 4.13 5.29 -23.77
N HIS A 281 4.86 4.48 -23.01
CA HIS A 281 4.37 3.20 -22.55
C HIS A 281 3.11 3.39 -21.68
N PRO A 282 2.06 2.55 -21.83
CA PRO A 282 0.80 2.71 -21.09
C PRO A 282 0.97 2.74 -19.56
N GLU A 283 1.93 1.99 -19.02
CA GLU A 283 2.23 2.01 -17.59
C GLU A 283 2.81 3.36 -17.13
N THR A 284 3.66 4.00 -17.93
CA THR A 284 4.19 5.33 -17.62
C THR A 284 3.06 6.36 -17.58
N VAL A 285 2.15 6.30 -18.56
CA VAL A 285 0.94 7.14 -18.59
C VAL A 285 0.11 6.93 -17.32
N ARG A 286 -0.15 5.67 -16.95
CA ARG A 286 -0.90 5.31 -15.74
C ARG A 286 -0.26 5.86 -14.47
N ILE A 287 1.06 5.74 -14.32
CA ILE A 287 1.80 6.22 -13.15
C ILE A 287 1.68 7.74 -13.02
N ILE A 288 2.00 8.50 -14.09
CA ILE A 288 1.97 9.96 -14.06
C ILE A 288 0.55 10.49 -13.82
N ASN A 289 -0.45 9.94 -14.51
CA ASN A 289 -1.85 10.34 -14.33
C ASN A 289 -2.34 10.02 -12.91
N ARG A 290 -1.92 8.90 -12.31
CA ARG A 290 -2.27 8.55 -10.93
C ARG A 290 -1.62 9.49 -9.91
N MET A 291 -0.37 9.92 -10.13
CA MET A 291 0.28 10.92 -9.28
C MET A 291 -0.46 12.27 -9.33
N LEU A 292 -1.01 12.63 -10.48
CA LEU A 292 -1.78 13.86 -10.72
C LEU A 292 -3.26 13.79 -10.33
N ALA A 293 -3.73 12.69 -9.73
CA ALA A 293 -5.13 12.59 -9.33
C ALA A 293 -5.53 13.72 -8.35
N PRO A 294 -6.66 14.43 -8.54
CA PRO A 294 -7.01 15.55 -7.67
C PRO A 294 -7.24 15.15 -6.22
N ASP A 295 -7.87 13.99 -6.01
CA ASP A 295 -8.08 13.38 -4.70
C ASP A 295 -6.81 12.64 -4.24
N PRO A 296 -6.18 13.04 -3.11
CA PRO A 296 -5.05 12.32 -2.53
C PRO A 296 -5.32 10.83 -2.28
N ALA A 297 -6.56 10.40 -2.04
CA ALA A 297 -6.89 9.00 -1.80
C ALA A 297 -6.71 8.11 -3.05
N VAL A 298 -6.77 8.68 -4.25
CA VAL A 298 -6.59 7.95 -5.53
C VAL A 298 -5.10 7.79 -5.88
N ARG A 299 -4.25 8.70 -5.38
CA ARG A 299 -2.80 8.69 -5.61
C ARG A 299 -2.13 7.47 -4.97
N TYR A 300 -0.82 7.38 -5.13
CA TYR A 300 -0.03 6.41 -4.37
C TYR A 300 -0.11 6.73 -2.87
N PRO A 301 -0.40 5.73 -2.00
CA PRO A 301 -0.56 5.97 -0.56
C PRO A 301 0.76 6.36 0.12
N ASN A 302 1.89 5.94 -0.45
CA ASN A 302 3.23 6.22 0.03
C ASN A 302 4.26 6.11 -1.11
N TYR A 303 5.49 6.55 -0.85
CA TYR A 303 6.58 6.51 -1.83
C TYR A 303 6.98 5.08 -2.22
N ALA A 304 6.90 4.10 -1.32
CA ALA A 304 7.28 2.71 -1.63
C ALA A 304 6.39 2.10 -2.73
N SER A 305 5.08 2.37 -2.69
CA SER A 305 4.16 1.95 -3.74
C SER A 305 4.46 2.61 -5.09
N LEU A 306 4.85 3.89 -5.09
CA LEU A 306 5.25 4.61 -6.31
C LEU A 306 6.56 4.04 -6.88
N ILE A 307 7.58 3.86 -6.04
CA ILE A 307 8.90 3.33 -6.38
C ILE A 307 8.77 1.94 -7.04
N SER A 308 7.94 1.06 -6.46
CA SER A 308 7.70 -0.28 -7.01
C SER A 308 7.13 -0.24 -8.44
N ASP A 309 6.16 0.63 -8.70
CA ASP A 309 5.55 0.78 -10.04
C ASP A 309 6.54 1.38 -11.05
N LEU A 310 7.34 2.36 -10.62
CA LEU A 310 8.39 2.98 -11.45
C LEU A 310 9.47 1.97 -11.85
N GLN A 311 9.96 1.17 -10.89
CA GLN A 311 10.96 0.12 -11.15
C GLN A 311 10.43 -0.94 -12.10
N ALA A 312 9.22 -1.47 -11.84
CA ALA A 312 8.61 -2.47 -12.71
C ALA A 312 8.39 -1.96 -14.14
N THR A 313 8.07 -0.67 -14.31
CA THR A 313 7.91 -0.06 -15.63
C THR A 313 9.24 0.15 -16.31
N LYS A 314 10.25 0.63 -15.59
CA LYS A 314 11.63 0.76 -16.09
C LYS A 314 12.18 -0.56 -16.62
N ASP A 315 12.01 -1.65 -15.88
CA ASP A 315 12.50 -2.98 -16.29
C ASP A 315 11.79 -3.49 -17.55
N LYS A 316 10.49 -3.21 -17.71
CA LYS A 316 9.74 -3.53 -18.94
C LYS A 316 10.28 -2.78 -20.16
N LEU A 317 10.59 -1.49 -20.02
CA LEU A 317 11.16 -0.69 -21.11
C LEU A 317 12.56 -1.17 -21.50
N ALA A 318 13.38 -1.54 -20.52
CA ALA A 318 14.71 -2.09 -20.77
C ALA A 318 14.64 -3.45 -21.49
N GLY A 319 13.70 -4.32 -21.11
CA GLY A 319 13.46 -5.62 -21.75
C GLY A 319 12.93 -5.52 -23.18
N ALA A 320 12.13 -4.51 -23.49
CA ALA A 320 11.58 -4.27 -24.83
C ALA A 320 12.62 -3.71 -25.83
N SER A 321 13.72 -3.14 -25.34
CA SER A 321 14.76 -2.47 -26.14
C SER A 321 15.93 -3.39 -26.54
N ALA A 322 15.93 -4.67 -26.12
CA ALA A 322 16.91 -5.64 -26.58
C ALA A 322 16.58 -6.06 -28.03
N PRO A 323 17.52 -5.96 -28.99
CA PRO A 323 17.23 -6.36 -30.36
C PRO A 323 16.92 -7.87 -30.38
N ALA A 324 15.81 -8.22 -31.01
CA ALA A 324 15.44 -9.58 -31.36
C ALA A 324 16.45 -10.12 -32.39
N GLY A 325 17.64 -10.50 -31.91
CA GLY A 325 18.61 -11.25 -32.68
C GLY A 325 18.03 -12.62 -33.00
N GLN A 326 17.69 -12.82 -34.27
CA GLN A 326 17.27 -14.09 -34.85
C GLN A 326 18.16 -15.24 -34.35
N ARG A 327 17.63 -16.03 -33.42
CA ARG A 327 18.21 -17.33 -33.09
C ARG A 327 17.80 -18.29 -34.20
N LYS A 328 18.54 -18.29 -35.31
CA LYS A 328 18.51 -19.42 -36.24
C LYS A 328 18.95 -20.65 -35.44
N GLU A 329 18.06 -21.63 -35.32
CA GLU A 329 18.42 -22.97 -34.88
C GLU A 329 19.49 -23.51 -35.83
N ILE A 330 20.72 -23.61 -35.33
CA ILE A 330 21.77 -24.39 -35.96
C ILE A 330 21.89 -25.66 -35.11
N THR A 331 21.32 -26.75 -35.58
CA THR A 331 21.68 -28.10 -35.14
C THR A 331 23.12 -28.39 -35.56
N PRO A 332 24.07 -28.71 -34.65
CA PRO A 332 25.38 -29.18 -35.06
C PRO A 332 25.36 -30.70 -35.22
N GLY A 333 25.64 -31.16 -36.44
CA GLY A 333 26.14 -32.52 -36.70
C GLY A 333 27.58 -32.71 -36.18
N PRO A 334 28.08 -33.95 -36.14
CA PRO A 334 29.33 -34.26 -35.45
C PRO A 334 30.55 -33.84 -36.30
N GLY A 335 31.45 -33.03 -35.74
CA GLY A 335 32.63 -32.58 -36.49
C GLY A 335 33.73 -31.90 -35.67
N LYS A 336 34.69 -32.72 -35.20
CA LYS A 336 36.13 -32.42 -35.06
C LYS A 336 36.57 -31.09 -34.40
N LEU A 337 36.17 -30.87 -33.15
CA LEU A 337 36.85 -29.90 -32.25
C LEU A 337 37.22 -30.49 -30.88
N GLY A 338 37.42 -31.82 -30.83
CA GLY A 338 37.86 -32.54 -29.63
C GLY A 338 39.37 -32.71 -29.49
N LEU A 339 40.17 -32.26 -30.47
CA LEU A 339 41.60 -32.58 -30.55
C LEU A 339 42.54 -31.45 -30.06
N TYR A 340 42.07 -30.21 -29.94
CA TYR A 340 42.93 -29.07 -29.55
C TYR A 340 42.89 -28.70 -28.05
N LEU A 341 41.97 -29.27 -27.27
CA LEU A 341 41.87 -28.98 -25.83
C LEU A 341 42.62 -29.97 -24.92
N ALA A 342 43.23 -31.03 -25.48
CA ALA A 342 43.95 -32.03 -24.71
C ALA A 342 45.44 -31.70 -24.47
N VAL A 343 46.02 -30.68 -25.12
CA VAL A 343 47.46 -30.37 -25.01
C VAL A 343 47.76 -29.18 -24.07
N GLY A 344 46.81 -28.29 -23.81
CA GLY A 344 47.00 -27.14 -22.91
C GLY A 344 46.90 -27.45 -21.41
N GLY A 345 46.16 -28.51 -21.03
CA GLY A 345 45.89 -28.83 -19.62
C GLY A 345 47.05 -29.49 -18.86
N VAL A 346 47.99 -30.12 -19.57
CA VAL A 346 49.11 -30.86 -18.94
C VAL A 346 50.25 -29.92 -18.52
N ALA A 347 50.44 -28.79 -19.22
CA ALA A 347 51.49 -27.82 -18.89
C ALA A 347 51.19 -26.98 -17.63
N LEU A 348 49.91 -26.73 -17.32
CA LEU A 348 49.50 -25.92 -16.18
C LEU A 348 49.58 -26.69 -14.85
N LEU A 349 49.39 -28.01 -14.87
CA LEU A 349 49.47 -28.86 -13.68
C LEU A 349 50.92 -29.16 -13.24
N ALA A 350 51.88 -29.19 -14.17
CA ALA A 350 53.30 -29.35 -13.85
C ALA A 350 53.89 -28.11 -13.15
N LEU A 351 53.37 -26.92 -13.46
CA LEU A 351 53.88 -25.64 -12.94
C LEU A 351 53.42 -25.38 -11.50
N VAL A 352 52.22 -25.84 -11.14
CA VAL A 352 51.68 -25.74 -9.77
C VAL A 352 52.33 -26.75 -8.82
N ALA A 353 52.71 -27.93 -9.31
CA ALA A 353 53.42 -28.95 -8.52
C ALA A 353 54.87 -28.53 -8.18
N GLY A 354 55.55 -27.80 -9.08
CA GLY A 354 56.93 -27.35 -8.87
C GLY A 354 57.09 -26.27 -7.80
N VAL A 355 56.11 -25.38 -7.65
CA VAL A 355 56.15 -24.28 -6.66
C VAL A 355 55.88 -24.77 -5.24
N TRP A 356 55.08 -25.83 -5.08
CA TRP A 356 54.76 -26.40 -3.76
C TRP A 356 55.92 -27.21 -3.16
N LEU A 357 56.80 -27.77 -4.00
CA LEU A 357 57.96 -28.56 -3.55
C LEU A 357 59.16 -27.71 -3.08
N PHE A 358 59.20 -26.41 -3.38
CA PHE A 358 60.33 -25.54 -3.01
C PHE A 358 60.12 -24.71 -1.72
N ALA A 359 58.88 -24.56 -1.25
CA ALA A 359 58.57 -23.74 -0.06
C ALA A 359 58.58 -24.53 1.27
N ALA A 360 58.87 -25.83 1.23
CA ALA A 360 58.86 -26.71 2.40
C ALA A 360 60.27 -27.16 2.82
N LYS A 361 61.16 -26.24 3.21
CA LYS A 361 62.35 -26.55 4.03
C LYS A 361 62.98 -25.27 4.61
N GLY A 362 62.76 -25.03 5.90
CA GLY A 362 63.48 -24.01 6.67
C GLY A 362 62.77 -23.55 7.95
N LYS A 363 62.80 -24.36 9.02
CA LYS A 363 62.37 -23.96 10.38
C LYS A 363 63.55 -23.39 11.17
N LYS A 364 63.35 -22.34 11.97
CA LYS A 364 63.87 -22.24 13.37
C LYS A 364 62.91 -21.47 14.27
N LYS A 365 62.71 -21.99 15.49
CA LYS A 365 61.84 -21.52 16.59
C LYS A 365 62.63 -20.67 17.59
N VAL A 366 62.01 -19.67 18.21
CA VAL A 366 62.29 -19.15 19.57
C VAL A 366 60.96 -18.66 20.21
N ALA A 367 60.78 -18.84 21.52
CA ALA A 367 59.61 -18.44 22.34
C ALA A 367 60.09 -17.83 23.70
N PRO A 368 59.21 -17.46 24.67
CA PRO A 368 58.35 -16.27 24.86
C PRO A 368 58.76 -15.45 26.14
N PRO A 369 58.06 -14.38 26.65
CA PRO A 369 56.78 -14.46 27.41
C PRO A 369 55.79 -13.24 27.32
N THR A 370 54.63 -13.42 27.97
CA THR A 370 53.35 -12.66 28.22
C THR A 370 53.47 -11.34 29.05
N PRO A 371 52.40 -10.58 29.45
CA PRO A 371 50.97 -10.40 29.04
C PRO A 371 50.58 -8.88 28.84
N ALA A 372 49.39 -8.45 28.39
CA ALA A 372 48.17 -8.26 29.19
C ALA A 372 46.97 -7.72 28.37
N VAL A 373 45.80 -7.96 28.93
CA VAL A 373 44.42 -7.76 28.47
C VAL A 373 43.99 -6.29 28.42
N VAL A 374 43.27 -5.89 27.37
CA VAL A 374 42.26 -4.81 27.44
C VAL A 374 40.99 -5.29 26.74
N VAL A 375 39.92 -5.40 27.52
CA VAL A 375 38.56 -5.68 27.05
C VAL A 375 37.89 -4.34 26.75
N THR A 376 37.46 -4.13 25.52
CA THR A 376 36.45 -3.12 25.18
C THR A 376 35.35 -3.79 24.39
N SER A 377 34.16 -3.78 24.99
CA SER A 377 32.93 -4.37 24.48
C SER A 377 32.33 -3.43 23.42
N THR A 378 32.29 -3.87 22.16
CA THR A 378 31.47 -3.25 21.11
C THR A 378 30.24 -4.13 20.88
N VAL A 379 29.08 -3.62 21.30
CA VAL A 379 27.77 -4.15 20.91
C VAL A 379 27.60 -3.86 19.41
N ALA A 380 27.77 -4.88 18.58
CA ALA A 380 27.43 -4.84 17.17
C ALA A 380 25.91 -4.84 17.02
N VAL A 381 25.31 -3.68 16.81
CA VAL A 381 23.95 -3.59 16.25
C VAL A 381 24.06 -3.93 14.77
N THR A 382 23.74 -5.18 14.45
CA THR A 382 23.55 -5.62 13.06
C THR A 382 22.25 -5.00 12.55
N PRO A 383 22.26 -4.30 11.39
CA PRO A 383 21.01 -3.95 10.74
C PRO A 383 20.34 -5.25 10.28
N ALA A 384 19.10 -5.47 10.68
CA ALA A 384 18.33 -6.63 10.27
C ALA A 384 18.21 -6.63 8.73
N VAL A 385 18.95 -7.53 8.09
CA VAL A 385 18.81 -7.84 6.67
C VAL A 385 17.40 -8.40 6.50
N VAL A 386 16.51 -7.62 5.89
CA VAL A 386 15.24 -8.13 5.42
C VAL A 386 15.54 -9.10 4.28
N PRO A 387 15.23 -10.40 4.40
CA PRO A 387 15.60 -11.37 3.38
C PRO A 387 14.87 -11.06 2.06
N ALA A 388 15.53 -11.27 0.93
CA ALA A 388 14.99 -11.04 -0.41
C ALA A 388 13.61 -11.72 -0.65
N THR A 389 13.33 -12.81 0.06
CA THR A 389 12.03 -13.49 0.09
C THR A 389 10.90 -12.65 0.67
N LYS A 390 11.15 -11.73 1.61
CA LYS A 390 10.14 -10.81 2.16
C LYS A 390 9.76 -9.72 1.15
N ILE A 391 10.75 -9.20 0.42
CA ILE A 391 10.55 -8.20 -0.64
C ILE A 391 9.71 -8.79 -1.79
N VAL A 392 9.98 -10.04 -2.19
CA VAL A 392 9.17 -10.77 -3.19
C VAL A 392 7.77 -11.12 -2.66
N ARG A 393 7.61 -11.39 -1.36
CA ARG A 393 6.31 -11.68 -0.73
C ARG A 393 5.39 -10.46 -0.74
N ASP A 394 5.92 -9.28 -0.41
CA ASP A 394 5.16 -8.03 -0.30
C ASP A 394 4.84 -7.43 -1.68
N ALA A 395 5.71 -7.62 -2.67
CA ALA A 395 5.47 -7.18 -4.06
C ALA A 395 4.37 -7.97 -4.80
N LEU A 396 4.00 -9.17 -4.31
CA LEU A 396 3.07 -10.09 -4.99
C LEU A 396 1.72 -10.25 -4.28
N ASN A 397 1.58 -9.80 -3.02
CA ASN A 397 0.31 -9.81 -2.29
C ASN A 397 -0.49 -8.54 -2.62
N PRO A 398 -1.65 -8.61 -3.30
CA PRO A 398 -2.41 -7.43 -3.69
C PRO A 398 -3.17 -6.77 -2.53
N PHE A 399 -3.16 -7.36 -1.34
CA PHE A 399 -3.88 -6.87 -0.17
C PHE A 399 -2.89 -6.47 0.93
N SER A 400 -3.12 -5.32 1.55
CA SER A 400 -2.43 -4.92 2.77
C SER A 400 -2.69 -5.91 3.92
N ALA A 401 -1.95 -5.79 5.01
CA ALA A 401 -2.16 -6.62 6.19
C ALA A 401 -3.59 -6.46 6.75
N ASP A 402 -4.11 -5.24 6.77
CA ASP A 402 -5.47 -4.95 7.24
C ASP A 402 -6.54 -5.48 6.29
N GLU A 403 -6.38 -5.29 4.98
CA GLU A 403 -7.30 -5.86 3.99
C GLU A 403 -7.28 -7.40 4.05
N SER A 404 -6.11 -8.01 4.22
CA SER A 404 -5.96 -9.45 4.39
C SER A 404 -6.71 -9.95 5.63
N ARG A 405 -6.61 -9.23 6.76
CA ARG A 405 -7.37 -9.53 7.98
C ARG A 405 -8.88 -9.43 7.74
N LEU A 406 -9.35 -8.35 7.12
CA LEU A 406 -10.77 -8.15 6.82
C LEU A 406 -11.33 -9.25 5.89
N ILE A 407 -10.54 -9.70 4.91
CA ILE A 407 -10.93 -10.80 4.02
C ILE A 407 -11.04 -12.11 4.79
N VAL A 408 -10.07 -12.42 5.65
CA VAL A 408 -10.13 -13.61 6.52
C VAL A 408 -11.39 -13.57 7.39
N GLU A 409 -11.68 -12.44 8.03
CA GLU A 409 -12.89 -12.23 8.84
C GLU A 409 -14.18 -12.32 8.02
N ALA A 410 -14.17 -11.83 6.79
CA ALA A 410 -15.32 -11.89 5.88
C ALA A 410 -15.71 -13.33 5.53
N VAL A 411 -14.73 -14.22 5.39
CA VAL A 411 -14.98 -15.61 4.99
C VAL A 411 -15.07 -16.60 6.15
N GLN A 412 -14.76 -16.21 7.39
CA GLN A 412 -14.92 -17.10 8.55
C GLN A 412 -16.27 -17.81 8.64
N PRO A 413 -17.42 -17.15 8.35
CA PRO A 413 -18.72 -17.82 8.38
C PRO A 413 -18.85 -18.99 7.39
N LEU A 414 -17.99 -19.07 6.37
CA LEU A 414 -18.00 -20.15 5.37
C LEU A 414 -17.82 -21.53 5.99
N ALA A 415 -17.04 -21.65 7.08
CA ALA A 415 -16.84 -22.92 7.77
C ALA A 415 -18.14 -23.52 8.34
N ARG A 416 -19.16 -22.68 8.57
CA ARG A 416 -20.48 -23.07 9.05
C ARG A 416 -21.52 -23.20 7.93
N GLY A 417 -21.14 -22.97 6.69
CA GLY A 417 -22.06 -22.96 5.54
C GLY A 417 -22.83 -21.66 5.34
N ASP A 418 -22.46 -20.56 6.01
CA ASP A 418 -23.13 -19.26 5.90
C ASP A 418 -22.72 -18.51 4.59
N VAL A 419 -22.91 -19.13 3.42
CA VAL A 419 -22.37 -18.65 2.13
C VAL A 419 -22.87 -17.25 1.76
N THR A 420 -24.15 -16.95 1.97
CA THR A 420 -24.73 -15.62 1.68
C THR A 420 -24.04 -14.51 2.47
N VAL A 421 -23.80 -14.74 3.78
CA VAL A 421 -23.11 -13.78 4.65
C VAL A 421 -21.70 -13.52 4.14
N VAL A 422 -21.01 -14.56 3.68
CA VAL A 422 -19.65 -14.45 3.14
C VAL A 422 -19.65 -13.62 1.86
N VAL A 423 -20.56 -13.92 0.92
CA VAL A 423 -20.65 -13.20 -0.36
C VAL A 423 -21.00 -11.72 -0.14
N ASP A 424 -21.93 -11.44 0.77
CA ASP A 424 -22.33 -10.06 1.11
C ASP A 424 -21.16 -9.29 1.74
N ARG A 425 -20.40 -9.91 2.65
CA ARG A 425 -19.22 -9.28 3.25
C ARG A 425 -18.12 -9.04 2.23
N LEU A 426 -17.84 -10.01 1.37
CA LEU A 426 -16.86 -9.84 0.30
C LEU A 426 -17.31 -8.77 -0.69
N GLU A 427 -18.60 -8.65 -0.97
CA GLU A 427 -19.16 -7.59 -1.82
C GLU A 427 -19.03 -6.22 -1.16
N LEU A 428 -19.28 -6.13 0.15
CA LEU A 428 -19.06 -4.92 0.93
C LEU A 428 -17.59 -4.49 0.92
N LEU A 429 -16.67 -5.43 1.11
CA LEU A 429 -15.23 -5.16 0.99
C LEU A 429 -14.86 -4.73 -0.43
N ARG A 430 -15.47 -5.35 -1.44
CA ARG A 430 -15.26 -5.01 -2.84
C ARG A 430 -15.74 -3.59 -3.16
N LEU A 431 -16.94 -3.22 -2.71
CA LEU A 431 -17.52 -1.92 -3.02
C LEU A 431 -16.90 -0.78 -2.22
N ASN A 432 -16.43 -1.05 -0.99
CA ASN A 432 -16.06 0.00 -0.05
C ASN A 432 -14.59 0.00 0.35
N VAL A 433 -13.85 -1.10 0.23
CA VAL A 433 -12.50 -1.25 0.80
C VAL A 433 -11.45 -1.48 -0.28
N CYS A 434 -11.55 -2.57 -1.03
CA CYS A 434 -10.49 -3.00 -1.94
C CYS A 434 -10.77 -2.50 -3.35
N THR A 435 -10.32 -1.28 -3.68
CA THR A 435 -10.77 -0.54 -4.88
C THR A 435 -9.92 -0.78 -6.13
N ASN A 436 -8.75 -1.42 -6.01
CA ASN A 436 -7.89 -1.65 -7.18
C ASN A 436 -8.34 -2.86 -8.01
N GLN A 437 -8.05 -2.86 -9.31
CA GLN A 437 -8.58 -3.85 -10.25
C GLN A 437 -8.17 -5.30 -9.90
N LEU A 438 -6.93 -5.53 -9.44
CA LEU A 438 -6.44 -6.86 -9.08
C LEU A 438 -7.12 -7.40 -7.81
N GLN A 439 -7.31 -6.55 -6.81
CA GLN A 439 -8.07 -6.86 -5.60
C GLN A 439 -9.53 -7.19 -5.93
N GLN A 440 -10.15 -6.40 -6.81
CA GLN A 440 -11.52 -6.61 -7.28
C GLN A 440 -11.68 -7.98 -7.98
N GLN A 441 -10.71 -8.37 -8.80
CA GLN A 441 -10.68 -9.69 -9.44
C GLN A 441 -10.60 -10.82 -8.40
N TRP A 442 -9.70 -10.69 -7.41
CA TRP A 442 -9.57 -11.66 -6.34
C TRP A 442 -10.83 -11.78 -5.47
N LEU A 443 -11.46 -10.67 -5.10
CA LEU A 443 -12.70 -10.70 -4.32
C LEU A 443 -13.84 -11.39 -5.08
N ARG A 444 -13.95 -11.18 -6.40
CA ARG A 444 -14.90 -11.93 -7.24
C ARG A 444 -14.60 -13.43 -7.29
N ILE A 445 -13.33 -13.81 -7.32
CA ILE A 445 -12.91 -15.22 -7.24
C ILE A 445 -13.26 -15.81 -5.88
N PHE A 446 -13.07 -15.08 -4.78
CA PHE A 446 -13.46 -15.57 -3.45
C PHE A 446 -14.97 -15.73 -3.32
N GLN A 447 -15.75 -14.80 -3.89
CA GLN A 447 -17.21 -14.92 -3.98
C GLN A 447 -17.60 -16.14 -4.82
N ALA A 448 -16.94 -16.39 -5.96
CA ALA A 448 -17.19 -17.57 -6.78
C ALA A 448 -16.84 -18.88 -6.04
N ILE A 449 -15.73 -18.92 -5.30
CA ILE A 449 -15.35 -20.07 -4.45
C ILE A 449 -16.39 -20.28 -3.35
N ALA A 450 -16.89 -19.22 -2.71
CA ALA A 450 -17.95 -19.32 -1.74
C ALA A 450 -19.24 -19.87 -2.37
N TRP A 451 -19.65 -19.37 -3.53
CA TRP A 451 -20.81 -19.88 -4.27
C TRP A 451 -20.68 -21.32 -4.76
N GLN A 452 -19.45 -21.81 -4.92
CA GLN A 452 -19.18 -23.20 -5.26
C GLN A 452 -19.63 -24.16 -4.15
N VAL A 453 -19.61 -23.73 -2.89
CA VAL A 453 -20.11 -24.49 -1.73
C VAL A 453 -21.62 -24.73 -1.85
N ASP A 454 -22.37 -23.74 -2.34
CA ASP A 454 -23.83 -23.80 -2.57
C ASP A 454 -24.23 -24.24 -3.99
N HIS A 455 -23.26 -24.60 -4.83
CA HIS A 455 -23.48 -25.05 -6.23
C HIS A 455 -24.23 -24.03 -7.11
N ARG A 456 -24.05 -22.74 -6.88
CA ARG A 456 -24.70 -21.66 -7.64
C ARG A 456 -23.99 -21.35 -8.96
N GLN A 457 -24.05 -22.28 -9.91
CA GLN A 457 -23.28 -22.23 -11.16
C GLN A 457 -23.46 -20.93 -11.96
N THR A 458 -24.69 -20.42 -12.05
CA THR A 458 -24.99 -19.15 -12.75
C THR A 458 -24.29 -17.94 -12.13
N GLU A 459 -24.20 -17.89 -10.80
CA GLU A 459 -23.53 -16.80 -10.08
C GLU A 459 -22.02 -16.86 -10.25
N ILE A 460 -21.46 -18.07 -10.22
CA ILE A 460 -20.04 -18.33 -10.48
C ILE A 460 -19.69 -17.84 -11.89
N GLU A 461 -20.47 -18.22 -12.90
CA GLU A 461 -20.25 -17.80 -14.28
C GLU A 461 -20.34 -16.29 -14.44
N ARG A 462 -21.35 -15.65 -13.83
CA ARG A 462 -21.53 -14.19 -13.84
C ARG A 462 -20.32 -13.46 -13.25
N LEU A 463 -19.81 -13.92 -12.12
CA LEU A 463 -18.67 -13.30 -11.43
C LEU A 463 -17.37 -13.46 -12.22
N LEU A 464 -17.15 -14.63 -12.82
CA LEU A 464 -15.88 -14.99 -13.46
C LEU A 464 -15.77 -14.56 -14.92
N THR A 465 -16.88 -14.46 -15.67
CA THR A 465 -16.88 -13.91 -17.04
C THR A 465 -16.67 -12.40 -17.09
N ALA A 466 -16.92 -11.69 -15.99
CA ALA A 466 -16.70 -10.26 -15.85
C ALA A 466 -15.24 -9.86 -15.55
N LEU A 467 -14.29 -10.81 -15.57
CA LEU A 467 -12.87 -10.55 -15.32
C LEU A 467 -12.19 -10.09 -16.62
N PRO A 468 -11.54 -8.90 -16.64
CA PRO A 468 -10.85 -8.42 -17.84
C PRO A 468 -9.64 -9.30 -18.20
N LEU A 469 -9.42 -9.52 -19.51
CA LEU A 469 -8.30 -10.32 -20.04
C LEU A 469 -6.95 -9.61 -19.81
N PRO A 470 -5.87 -10.35 -19.51
CA PRO A 470 -4.55 -9.78 -19.31
C PRO A 470 -3.86 -9.44 -20.64
N PRO A 471 -2.83 -8.57 -20.60
CA PRO A 471 -1.92 -8.38 -21.74
C PRO A 471 -1.15 -9.67 -22.10
N PRO A 472 -0.66 -9.78 -23.36
CA PRO A 472 -0.02 -10.98 -23.90
C PRO A 472 1.25 -11.41 -23.12
N PRO A 473 1.70 -12.68 -23.28
CA PRO A 473 2.74 -13.28 -22.42
C PRO A 473 4.10 -12.60 -22.51
N VAL A 474 4.70 -12.34 -21.36
CA VAL A 474 6.13 -12.06 -21.19
C VAL A 474 6.66 -13.04 -20.13
N THR A 475 7.68 -13.80 -20.48
CA THR A 475 8.20 -14.96 -19.75
C THR A 475 9.00 -14.54 -18.51
N ASN A 476 8.37 -14.40 -17.34
CA ASN A 476 9.05 -14.44 -16.05
C ASN A 476 8.08 -14.75 -14.88
N VAL A 477 8.59 -15.28 -13.76
CA VAL A 477 7.82 -15.83 -12.62
C VAL A 477 6.81 -14.83 -12.00
N THR A 478 7.11 -13.54 -12.03
CA THR A 478 6.21 -12.44 -11.61
C THR A 478 4.95 -12.31 -12.47
N ASN A 479 5.03 -12.65 -13.77
CA ASN A 479 3.88 -12.63 -14.69
C ASN A 479 2.98 -13.86 -14.53
N GLU A 480 3.50 -14.99 -14.03
CA GLU A 480 2.69 -16.17 -13.75
C GLU A 480 1.78 -15.96 -12.53
N VAL A 481 2.28 -15.26 -11.49
CA VAL A 481 1.49 -14.92 -10.30
C VAL A 481 0.46 -13.83 -10.60
N ALA A 482 0.78 -12.84 -11.44
CA ALA A 482 -0.19 -11.84 -11.91
C ALA A 482 -1.35 -12.45 -12.73
N ARG A 483 -1.12 -13.64 -13.32
CA ARG A 483 -2.14 -14.43 -14.03
C ARG A 483 -2.91 -15.38 -13.13
N LEU A 484 -2.49 -15.56 -11.87
CA LEU A 484 -3.12 -16.48 -10.93
C LEU A 484 -4.63 -16.22 -10.74
N PRO A 485 -5.15 -14.97 -10.69
CA PRO A 485 -6.60 -14.75 -10.68
C PRO A 485 -7.29 -15.35 -11.91
N LEU A 486 -6.73 -15.12 -13.10
CA LEU A 486 -7.30 -15.64 -14.35
C LEU A 486 -7.20 -17.17 -14.41
N VAL A 487 -6.05 -17.74 -14.06
CA VAL A 487 -5.86 -19.20 -14.00
C VAL A 487 -6.84 -19.81 -13.01
N THR A 488 -7.05 -19.17 -11.86
CA THR A 488 -8.04 -19.62 -10.89
C THR A 488 -9.47 -19.51 -11.44
N ALA A 489 -9.80 -18.41 -12.12
CA ALA A 489 -11.12 -18.23 -12.74
C ALA A 489 -11.39 -19.25 -13.86
N GLN A 490 -10.42 -19.49 -14.74
CA GLN A 490 -10.51 -20.51 -15.79
C GLN A 490 -10.62 -21.91 -15.20
N PHE A 491 -9.94 -22.18 -14.09
CA PHE A 491 -10.04 -23.44 -13.35
C PHE A 491 -11.44 -23.65 -12.79
N LEU A 492 -12.00 -22.63 -12.11
CA LEU A 492 -13.36 -22.67 -11.57
C LEU A 492 -14.43 -22.77 -12.67
N LEU A 493 -14.17 -22.22 -13.85
CA LEU A 493 -15.01 -22.37 -15.04
C LEU A 493 -14.84 -23.71 -15.78
N HIS A 494 -14.03 -24.64 -15.25
CA HIS A 494 -13.70 -25.92 -15.89
C HIS A 494 -13.03 -25.79 -17.28
N LYS A 495 -12.36 -24.66 -17.55
CA LYS A 495 -11.68 -24.34 -18.82
C LYS A 495 -10.18 -24.64 -18.82
N LEU A 496 -9.63 -25.13 -17.71
CA LEU A 496 -8.22 -25.50 -17.56
C LEU A 496 -8.02 -26.99 -17.31
N ASN A 497 -6.97 -27.57 -17.89
CA ASN A 497 -6.58 -28.96 -17.70
C ASN A 497 -5.73 -29.15 -16.42
N LYS A 498 -5.64 -30.41 -15.95
CA LYS A 498 -4.89 -30.81 -14.75
C LYS A 498 -3.42 -30.36 -14.77
N GLU A 499 -2.80 -30.40 -15.94
CA GLU A 499 -1.38 -30.12 -16.17
C GLU A 499 -1.02 -28.65 -15.86
N SER A 500 -1.94 -27.72 -16.08
CA SER A 500 -1.68 -26.28 -15.91
C SER A 500 -1.48 -25.85 -14.44
N LEU A 501 -2.12 -26.53 -13.48
CA LEU A 501 -1.91 -26.28 -12.05
C LEU A 501 -0.70 -27.01 -11.47
N GLU A 502 -0.27 -28.10 -12.13
CA GLU A 502 0.89 -28.91 -11.75
C GLU A 502 2.19 -28.37 -12.35
N ALA A 503 2.11 -27.55 -13.41
CA ALA A 503 3.23 -26.88 -14.07
C ALA A 503 3.72 -25.60 -13.38
N LEU A 504 3.07 -25.14 -12.30
CA LEU A 504 3.46 -23.91 -11.59
C LEU A 504 4.82 -24.09 -10.87
N PRO A 505 5.75 -23.13 -10.96
CA PRO A 505 7.13 -23.29 -10.51
C PRO A 505 7.27 -23.40 -8.99
N ASN A 506 8.21 -24.25 -8.55
CA ASN A 506 8.53 -24.50 -7.13
C ASN A 506 9.02 -23.25 -6.37
N GLU A 507 9.47 -22.21 -7.08
CA GLU A 507 10.00 -20.97 -6.54
C GLU A 507 8.91 -19.94 -6.15
N ALA A 508 7.62 -20.24 -6.36
CA ALA A 508 6.52 -19.32 -6.02
C ALA A 508 6.48 -18.96 -4.52
N PRO A 509 6.02 -17.76 -4.12
CA PRO A 509 5.89 -17.37 -2.70
C PRO A 509 5.10 -18.37 -1.85
N ALA A 510 5.40 -18.43 -0.55
CA ALA A 510 4.78 -19.39 0.37
C ALA A 510 3.23 -19.36 0.35
N TRP A 511 2.64 -18.17 0.27
CA TRP A 511 1.19 -18.00 0.18
C TRP A 511 0.63 -18.52 -1.16
N CYS A 512 1.34 -18.31 -2.29
CA CYS A 512 0.95 -18.84 -3.59
C CYS A 512 0.94 -20.36 -3.57
N ARG A 513 2.01 -20.96 -3.05
CA ARG A 513 2.12 -22.41 -2.93
C ARG A 513 1.01 -22.98 -2.05
N ALA A 514 0.72 -22.34 -0.93
CA ALA A 514 -0.39 -22.71 -0.07
C ALA A 514 -1.73 -22.65 -0.83
N PHE A 515 -2.04 -21.54 -1.50
CA PHE A 515 -3.27 -21.41 -2.28
C PHE A 515 -3.37 -22.44 -3.42
N ILE A 516 -2.26 -22.77 -4.08
CA ILE A 516 -2.20 -23.85 -5.07
C ILE A 516 -2.52 -25.21 -4.43
N GLN A 517 -2.01 -25.52 -3.24
CA GLN A 517 -2.39 -26.75 -2.51
C GLN A 517 -3.89 -26.78 -2.21
N PHE A 518 -4.48 -25.64 -1.83
CA PHE A 518 -5.92 -25.51 -1.65
C PHE A 518 -6.68 -25.81 -2.95
N LEU A 519 -6.32 -25.21 -4.08
CA LEU A 519 -6.98 -25.47 -5.38
C LEU A 519 -6.82 -26.92 -5.83
N GLN A 520 -5.65 -27.53 -5.63
CA GLN A 520 -5.40 -28.94 -5.93
C GLN A 520 -6.29 -29.86 -5.08
N GLY A 521 -6.36 -29.61 -3.76
CA GLY A 521 -7.24 -30.34 -2.85
C GLY A 521 -8.71 -30.17 -3.24
N TRP A 522 -9.13 -28.94 -3.55
CA TRP A 522 -10.48 -28.63 -4.00
C TRP A 522 -10.86 -29.40 -5.27
N ARG A 523 -9.98 -29.42 -6.28
CA ARG A 523 -10.19 -30.17 -7.53
C ARG A 523 -10.43 -31.66 -7.27
N ILE A 524 -9.63 -32.25 -6.40
CA ILE A 524 -9.72 -33.68 -6.06
C ILE A 524 -11.00 -33.94 -5.25
N TRP A 525 -11.38 -33.00 -4.38
CA TRP A 525 -12.58 -33.09 -3.58
C TRP A 525 -13.85 -33.08 -4.45
N ILE A 526 -13.96 -32.14 -5.40
CA ILE A 526 -15.12 -32.03 -6.30
C ILE A 526 -15.20 -33.20 -7.30
N SER A 527 -14.08 -33.83 -7.68
CA SER A 527 -14.07 -34.98 -8.58
C SER A 527 -14.47 -36.31 -7.93
N GLY A 528 -14.59 -36.35 -6.60
CA GLY A 528 -15.16 -37.47 -5.85
C GLY A 528 -14.28 -38.72 -5.67
N ASN A 529 -13.25 -38.93 -6.51
CA ASN A 529 -12.55 -40.22 -6.60
C ASN A 529 -11.35 -40.41 -5.67
N MET A 530 -10.83 -39.36 -5.01
CA MET A 530 -9.59 -39.47 -4.21
C MET A 530 -9.59 -38.55 -2.96
N ARG A 531 -10.64 -38.65 -2.13
CA ARG A 531 -10.82 -37.73 -0.98
C ARG A 531 -9.70 -37.76 0.06
N ALA A 532 -9.06 -38.91 0.28
CA ALA A 532 -7.87 -38.99 1.14
C ALA A 532 -6.73 -38.08 0.63
N HIS A 533 -6.52 -38.02 -0.69
CA HIS A 533 -5.51 -37.15 -1.31
C HIS A 533 -5.93 -35.67 -1.26
N ALA A 534 -7.24 -35.38 -1.38
CA ALA A 534 -7.74 -34.01 -1.18
C ALA A 534 -7.46 -33.53 0.26
N VAL A 535 -7.71 -34.40 1.24
CA VAL A 535 -7.48 -34.10 2.66
C VAL A 535 -5.99 -33.91 2.96
N GLU A 536 -5.10 -34.69 2.36
CA GLU A 536 -3.66 -34.48 2.47
C GLU A 536 -3.26 -33.08 1.98
N LYS A 537 -3.79 -32.64 0.83
CA LYS A 537 -3.57 -31.30 0.29
C LYS A 537 -4.11 -30.19 1.21
N PHE A 538 -5.28 -30.40 1.80
CA PHE A 538 -5.86 -29.48 2.79
C PHE A 538 -5.05 -29.44 4.09
N LYS A 539 -4.49 -30.57 4.56
CA LYS A 539 -3.58 -30.63 5.71
C LYS A 539 -2.32 -29.82 5.44
N VAL A 540 -1.69 -29.99 4.27
CA VAL A 540 -0.50 -29.22 3.88
C VAL A 540 -0.78 -27.71 3.85
N TYR A 541 -1.91 -27.30 3.25
CA TYR A 541 -2.34 -25.91 3.26
C TYR A 541 -2.54 -25.36 4.69
N SER A 542 -3.11 -26.16 5.57
CA SER A 542 -3.44 -25.77 6.95
C SER A 542 -2.22 -25.75 7.89
N LEU A 543 -1.19 -26.55 7.62
CA LEU A 543 0.00 -26.76 8.49
C LEU A 543 1.17 -25.81 8.23
N ALA A 544 1.21 -25.08 7.12
CA ALA A 544 2.37 -24.27 6.70
C ALA A 544 2.66 -22.99 7.55
N VAL A 545 2.44 -22.96 8.88
CA VAL A 545 2.16 -21.73 9.66
C VAL A 545 3.31 -21.19 10.55
N THR A 546 3.50 -19.86 10.47
CA THR A 546 3.50 -18.89 11.60
C THR A 546 2.66 -17.64 11.22
N THR A 547 2.22 -16.85 12.20
CA THR A 547 1.10 -15.86 12.25
C THR A 547 1.14 -14.63 11.32
N GLU A 548 2.00 -14.56 10.31
CA GLU A 548 1.97 -13.46 9.33
C GLU A 548 0.92 -13.75 8.23
N ALA A 549 -0.35 -13.52 8.58
CA ALA A 549 -1.55 -13.86 7.82
C ALA A 549 -1.72 -13.08 6.50
N GLY A 550 -1.56 -13.77 5.36
CA GLY A 550 -2.05 -13.29 4.06
C GLY A 550 -3.48 -13.77 3.77
N TRP A 551 -4.22 -13.04 2.94
CA TRP A 551 -5.57 -13.42 2.44
C TRP A 551 -5.64 -14.83 1.85
N ALA A 552 -4.51 -15.39 1.38
CA ALA A 552 -4.44 -16.74 0.83
C ALA A 552 -4.87 -17.81 1.84
N TYR A 553 -4.90 -17.49 3.14
CA TYR A 553 -5.32 -18.36 4.25
C TYR A 553 -6.76 -18.14 4.70
N ALA A 554 -7.52 -17.31 3.99
CA ALA A 554 -8.93 -17.04 4.27
C ALA A 554 -9.77 -18.33 4.29
N PHE A 555 -9.38 -19.36 3.53
CA PHE A 555 -10.07 -20.64 3.48
C PHE A 555 -9.59 -21.68 4.49
N LYS A 556 -8.63 -21.34 5.36
CA LYS A 556 -8.14 -22.26 6.40
C LYS A 556 -9.26 -22.83 7.29
N PRO A 557 -10.22 -22.03 7.78
CA PRO A 557 -11.33 -22.58 8.58
C PRO A 557 -12.13 -23.66 7.84
N LEU A 558 -12.28 -23.52 6.53
CA LEU A 558 -12.97 -24.49 5.69
C LEU A 558 -12.15 -25.78 5.54
N THR A 559 -10.84 -25.65 5.25
CA THR A 559 -9.96 -26.81 5.13
C THR A 559 -9.79 -27.54 6.44
N ASP A 560 -9.65 -26.83 7.56
CA ASP A 560 -9.61 -27.41 8.91
C ASP A 560 -10.90 -28.19 9.19
N ASN A 561 -12.07 -27.63 8.84
CA ASN A 561 -13.35 -28.31 9.02
C ASN A 561 -13.42 -29.59 8.17
N TRP A 562 -13.04 -29.55 6.89
CA TRP A 562 -13.02 -30.75 6.05
C TRP A 562 -12.02 -31.81 6.51
N VAL A 563 -10.84 -31.39 6.97
CA VAL A 563 -9.84 -32.27 7.57
C VAL A 563 -10.41 -32.95 8.82
N LYS A 564 -11.02 -32.16 9.72
CA LYS A 564 -11.63 -32.67 10.93
C LYS A 564 -12.76 -33.67 10.62
N GLN A 565 -13.67 -33.29 9.73
CA GLN A 565 -14.76 -34.17 9.27
C GLN A 565 -14.23 -35.48 8.68
N TRP A 566 -13.14 -35.42 7.90
CA TRP A 566 -12.51 -36.61 7.36
C TRP A 566 -11.85 -37.46 8.45
N ASP A 567 -11.11 -36.86 9.39
CA ASP A 567 -10.45 -37.59 10.47
C ASP A 567 -11.46 -38.24 11.44
N GLU A 568 -12.66 -37.65 11.59
CA GLU A 568 -13.80 -38.25 12.30
C GLU A 568 -14.47 -39.37 11.48
N PHE A 569 -14.61 -39.19 10.16
CA PHE A 569 -15.29 -40.12 9.25
C PHE A 569 -14.44 -41.35 8.87
N ASN A 570 -13.16 -41.16 8.59
CA ASN A 570 -12.25 -42.16 8.02
C ASN A 570 -12.14 -43.44 8.90
N PRO A 571 -12.07 -43.35 10.25
CA PRO A 571 -12.11 -44.53 11.10
C PRO A 571 -13.45 -45.29 11.02
N LEU A 572 -14.56 -44.60 10.77
CA LEU A 572 -15.89 -45.20 10.64
C LEU A 572 -16.02 -45.96 9.30
N VAL A 573 -15.43 -45.45 8.22
CA VAL A 573 -15.32 -46.18 6.94
C VAL A 573 -14.52 -47.45 7.10
N GLY A 574 -13.39 -47.40 7.82
CA GLY A 574 -12.59 -48.59 8.15
C GLY A 574 -13.39 -49.63 8.93
N LYS A 575 -14.12 -49.19 9.97
CA LYS A 575 -15.01 -50.07 10.75
C LYS A 575 -16.15 -50.65 9.91
N ILE A 576 -16.74 -49.89 9.00
CA ILE A 576 -17.80 -50.35 8.09
C ILE A 576 -17.29 -51.38 7.09
N ARG A 577 -16.03 -51.25 6.62
CA ARG A 577 -15.41 -52.20 5.68
C ARG A 577 -15.46 -53.63 6.23
N ASP A 578 -15.23 -53.77 7.53
CA ASP A 578 -15.09 -55.04 8.24
C ASP A 578 -16.43 -55.63 8.76
N LEU A 579 -17.57 -54.95 8.52
CA LEU A 579 -18.91 -55.42 8.88
C LEU A 579 -19.52 -56.38 7.84
N THR A 580 -20.44 -57.24 8.29
CA THR A 580 -21.27 -58.10 7.41
C THR A 580 -22.24 -57.27 6.56
N HIS A 581 -22.74 -57.82 5.45
CA HIS A 581 -23.56 -57.09 4.48
C HIS A 581 -24.85 -56.49 5.08
N SER A 582 -25.50 -57.19 6.01
CA SER A 582 -26.71 -56.73 6.72
C SER A 582 -26.40 -55.63 7.76
N GLN A 583 -25.25 -55.70 8.43
CA GLN A 583 -24.80 -54.70 9.40
C GLN A 583 -24.35 -53.40 8.72
N LYS A 584 -23.81 -53.49 7.50
CA LYS A 584 -23.45 -52.32 6.68
C LYS A 584 -24.67 -51.43 6.40
N PHE A 585 -25.85 -52.00 6.17
CA PHE A 585 -27.06 -51.24 5.85
C PHE A 585 -27.52 -50.33 7.00
N ALA A 586 -27.65 -50.88 8.21
CA ALA A 586 -28.05 -50.12 9.40
C ALA A 586 -26.97 -49.13 9.85
N ALA A 587 -25.69 -49.52 9.76
CA ALA A 587 -24.56 -48.66 10.10
C ALA A 587 -24.44 -47.48 9.14
N VAL A 588 -24.61 -47.68 7.83
CA VAL A 588 -24.55 -46.61 6.82
C VAL A 588 -25.72 -45.64 6.98
N HIS A 589 -26.94 -46.12 7.25
CA HIS A 589 -28.09 -45.23 7.47
C HIS A 589 -27.93 -44.35 8.71
N LYS A 590 -27.52 -44.93 9.84
CA LYS A 590 -27.26 -44.17 11.07
C LYS A 590 -26.13 -43.14 10.87
N LEU A 591 -25.06 -43.54 10.16
CA LEU A 591 -23.94 -42.67 9.82
C LEU A 591 -24.35 -41.51 8.91
N LEU A 592 -25.24 -41.76 7.94
CA LEU A 592 -25.77 -40.74 7.01
C LEU A 592 -26.73 -39.77 7.71
N ASP A 593 -27.53 -40.22 8.67
CA ASP A 593 -28.40 -39.35 9.46
C ASP A 593 -27.62 -38.49 10.46
N ASP A 594 -26.58 -39.02 11.10
CA ASP A 594 -25.65 -38.24 11.93
C ASP A 594 -24.86 -37.20 11.09
N PHE A 595 -24.53 -37.53 9.83
CA PHE A 595 -23.83 -36.62 8.90
C PHE A 595 -24.74 -35.58 8.22
N ARG A 596 -26.04 -35.84 8.10
CA ARG A 596 -27.04 -34.94 7.48
C ARG A 596 -27.15 -33.59 8.19
N VAL A 597 -26.78 -33.51 9.47
CA VAL A 597 -26.91 -32.31 10.30
C VAL A 597 -25.72 -31.35 10.19
N HIS A 598 -24.56 -31.80 9.69
CA HIS A 598 -23.30 -31.06 9.83
C HIS A 598 -22.51 -30.77 8.53
N CYS A 599 -22.99 -31.22 7.36
CA CYS A 599 -22.21 -31.15 6.12
C CYS A 599 -23.04 -30.68 4.89
N VAL A 600 -22.82 -29.45 4.44
CA VAL A 600 -23.48 -28.88 3.24
C VAL A 600 -22.87 -29.37 1.91
N PRO A 601 -21.57 -29.67 1.75
CA PRO A 601 -21.03 -30.15 0.45
C PRO A 601 -21.19 -31.66 0.19
N LEU A 602 -21.58 -32.46 1.19
CA LEU A 602 -21.63 -33.93 1.08
C LEU A 602 -22.92 -34.46 0.44
N GLN A 603 -23.93 -33.61 0.24
CA GLN A 603 -25.29 -34.04 -0.12
C GLN A 603 -25.43 -34.64 -1.54
N TYR A 604 -24.54 -34.34 -2.49
CA TYR A 604 -24.71 -34.79 -3.89
C TYR A 604 -23.72 -35.87 -4.37
N ASN A 605 -22.46 -35.89 -3.91
CA ASN A 605 -21.41 -36.73 -4.53
C ASN A 605 -21.05 -38.04 -3.81
N VAL A 606 -21.46 -38.28 -2.56
CA VAL A 606 -21.30 -39.62 -1.90
C VAL A 606 -22.53 -40.46 -2.11
N THR A 607 -23.66 -39.80 -1.93
CA THR A 607 -25.00 -40.35 -1.97
C THR A 607 -25.39 -40.68 -3.41
N GLY A 608 -25.03 -39.89 -4.41
CA GLY A 608 -25.46 -40.14 -5.79
C GLY A 608 -25.11 -41.54 -6.34
N PRO A 609 -23.84 -41.96 -6.40
CA PRO A 609 -23.47 -43.28 -6.93
C PRO A 609 -23.79 -44.44 -5.98
N TYR A 610 -23.57 -44.27 -4.68
CA TYR A 610 -23.79 -45.31 -3.68
C TYR A 610 -25.29 -45.53 -3.40
N LEU A 611 -26.10 -44.47 -3.32
CA LEU A 611 -27.57 -44.58 -3.27
C LEU A 611 -28.16 -45.02 -4.61
N ARG A 612 -27.55 -44.75 -5.77
CA ARG A 612 -28.01 -45.35 -7.03
C ARG A 612 -27.68 -46.84 -7.12
N ALA A 613 -26.53 -47.27 -6.59
CA ALA A 613 -26.18 -48.68 -6.48
C ALA A 613 -27.03 -49.40 -5.41
N LEU A 614 -27.34 -48.73 -4.31
CA LEU A 614 -28.27 -49.22 -3.28
C LEU A 614 -29.72 -49.21 -3.75
N ASP A 615 -30.20 -48.17 -4.43
CA ASP A 615 -31.54 -48.10 -5.05
C ASP A 615 -31.64 -49.07 -6.23
N ALA A 616 -30.55 -49.38 -6.93
CA ALA A 616 -30.50 -50.45 -7.93
C ALA A 616 -30.47 -51.85 -7.27
N ALA A 617 -29.74 -52.04 -6.17
CA ALA A 617 -29.73 -53.28 -5.41
C ALA A 617 -31.04 -53.50 -4.64
N GLU A 618 -31.68 -52.43 -4.19
CA GLU A 618 -32.98 -52.39 -3.54
C GLU A 618 -34.08 -52.56 -4.57
N LYS A 619 -33.99 -51.99 -5.77
CA LYS A 619 -34.88 -52.31 -6.90
C LYS A 619 -34.65 -53.71 -7.44
N ALA A 620 -33.44 -54.29 -7.32
CA ALA A 620 -33.18 -55.69 -7.66
C ALA A 620 -33.70 -56.65 -6.57
N ALA A 621 -33.60 -56.26 -5.30
CA ALA A 621 -34.16 -56.98 -4.15
C ALA A 621 -35.69 -56.85 -4.06
N GLN A 622 -36.27 -55.69 -4.41
CA GLN A 622 -37.71 -55.41 -4.53
C GLN A 622 -38.30 -56.03 -5.80
N ARG A 623 -37.49 -56.25 -6.86
CA ARG A 623 -37.88 -57.04 -8.05
C ARG A 623 -37.62 -58.54 -7.87
N GLY A 624 -37.04 -58.97 -6.75
CA GLY A 624 -36.88 -60.38 -6.41
C GLY A 624 -36.03 -61.19 -7.39
N GLU A 625 -35.09 -60.59 -8.10
CA GLU A 625 -34.23 -61.31 -9.05
C GLU A 625 -32.99 -61.91 -8.34
N VAL A 626 -33.22 -63.03 -7.66
CA VAL A 626 -32.28 -64.14 -7.47
C VAL A 626 -33.02 -65.39 -7.98
N PRO A 627 -32.39 -66.30 -8.74
CA PRO A 627 -33.09 -67.41 -9.41
C PRO A 627 -33.73 -68.41 -8.41
N PRO A 628 -34.70 -69.23 -8.86
CA PRO A 628 -36.02 -69.35 -8.25
C PRO A 628 -36.13 -70.38 -7.11
N ALA A 629 -37.12 -70.19 -6.23
CA ALA A 629 -38.10 -71.22 -5.80
C ALA A 629 -39.22 -70.64 -4.89
N ASP A 630 -40.46 -70.80 -5.37
CA ASP A 630 -41.78 -70.99 -4.72
C ASP A 630 -42.40 -70.04 -3.66
N GLU A 631 -43.57 -69.51 -4.11
CA GLU A 631 -44.92 -69.52 -3.52
C GLU A 631 -45.35 -68.69 -2.28
N THR A 632 -46.30 -67.78 -2.58
CA THR A 632 -47.63 -67.55 -1.94
C THR A 632 -47.87 -66.44 -0.88
N THR A 633 -48.66 -65.45 -1.34
CA THR A 633 -49.90 -64.84 -0.78
C THR A 633 -49.91 -63.81 0.38
N ASP A 634 -50.37 -62.60 -0.02
CA ASP A 634 -51.52 -61.80 0.47
C ASP A 634 -51.53 -60.94 1.77
N THR A 635 -51.54 -59.61 1.50
CA THR A 635 -52.48 -58.54 1.92
C THR A 635 -52.37 -57.74 3.26
N PRO A 636 -52.80 -56.44 3.27
CA PRO A 636 -52.42 -55.41 4.26
C PRO A 636 -53.60 -54.69 5.00
N VAL A 637 -53.34 -53.91 6.07
CA VAL A 637 -54.34 -53.01 6.69
C VAL A 637 -53.79 -51.67 7.23
N VAL A 638 -54.24 -50.57 6.59
CA VAL A 638 -54.80 -49.26 7.03
C VAL A 638 -54.36 -48.55 8.33
N ALA A 639 -54.03 -47.25 8.17
CA ALA A 639 -53.78 -46.24 9.21
C ALA A 639 -55.00 -45.33 9.51
N LYS A 640 -55.07 -44.80 10.75
CA LYS A 640 -56.00 -43.73 11.17
C LYS A 640 -55.25 -42.54 11.82
N LYS A 641 -55.73 -41.34 11.52
CA LYS A 641 -55.30 -40.00 11.97
C LYS A 641 -56.14 -39.54 13.20
N PRO A 642 -55.65 -38.61 14.03
CA PRO A 642 -56.53 -37.51 14.48
C PRO A 642 -55.88 -36.11 14.57
N ALA A 643 -56.73 -35.13 14.89
CA ALA A 643 -56.72 -33.68 14.65
C ALA A 643 -56.20 -32.81 15.86
N PRO A 644 -56.18 -31.45 15.79
CA PRO A 644 -55.21 -30.59 16.52
C PRO A 644 -55.77 -29.58 17.58
N GLN A 645 -54.82 -28.86 18.21
CA GLN A 645 -54.84 -27.52 18.91
C GLN A 645 -55.16 -27.47 20.44
N PRO A 646 -54.72 -26.45 21.25
CA PRO A 646 -54.60 -25.00 20.96
C PRO A 646 -53.45 -24.15 21.61
N GLN A 647 -53.38 -22.84 21.26
CA GLN A 647 -52.43 -21.78 21.70
C GLN A 647 -52.89 -21.00 22.97
N PRO A 648 -51.98 -20.28 23.67
CA PRO A 648 -52.34 -19.24 24.64
C PRO A 648 -51.83 -17.80 24.32
N ALA A 649 -52.32 -16.84 25.12
CA ALA A 649 -52.72 -15.46 24.77
C ALA A 649 -51.76 -14.29 25.17
N LYS A 650 -52.11 -13.07 24.73
CA LYS A 650 -51.47 -11.75 24.98
C LYS A 650 -51.69 -11.20 26.42
N PRO A 651 -50.78 -10.35 26.96
CA PRO A 651 -51.06 -9.47 28.10
C PRO A 651 -51.23 -7.96 27.73
N ALA A 652 -51.94 -7.24 28.62
CA ALA A 652 -52.39 -5.84 28.55
C ALA A 652 -51.50 -4.88 29.41
N PRO A 653 -51.74 -3.53 29.41
CA PRO A 653 -50.70 -2.49 29.55
C PRO A 653 -50.44 -1.97 30.99
N GLN A 654 -49.30 -1.30 31.18
CA GLN A 654 -48.87 -0.65 32.44
C GLN A 654 -48.84 0.90 32.36
N PRO A 655 -48.90 1.63 33.50
CA PRO A 655 -49.33 3.03 33.60
C PRO A 655 -48.22 4.10 33.40
N GLN A 656 -48.63 5.31 32.99
CA GLN A 656 -47.78 6.47 32.65
C GLN A 656 -47.33 7.30 33.87
N PRO A 657 -46.12 7.92 33.86
CA PRO A 657 -45.75 9.01 34.75
C PRO A 657 -45.91 10.41 34.10
N LYS A 658 -46.26 11.39 34.96
CA LYS A 658 -46.64 12.79 34.71
C LYS A 658 -45.45 13.69 34.25
N PRO A 659 -45.67 14.78 33.47
CA PRO A 659 -44.60 15.47 32.75
C PRO A 659 -44.05 16.73 33.44
N GLU A 660 -42.75 17.00 33.26
CA GLU A 660 -42.12 18.34 33.37
C GLU A 660 -40.68 18.31 32.82
N PRO A 661 -40.10 19.38 32.24
CA PRO A 661 -40.66 20.57 31.60
C PRO A 661 -40.52 20.54 30.06
N VAL A 662 -41.31 21.37 29.38
CA VAL A 662 -41.31 21.52 27.91
C VAL A 662 -39.99 22.15 27.45
N ILE A 663 -39.13 21.33 26.84
CA ILE A 663 -38.05 21.80 25.98
C ILE A 663 -38.70 22.21 24.65
N PRO A 664 -38.42 23.40 24.08
CA PRO A 664 -39.02 23.84 22.82
C PRO A 664 -38.71 22.86 21.68
N PRO A 665 -39.50 22.83 20.60
CA PRO A 665 -39.37 21.81 19.56
C PRO A 665 -37.97 21.91 18.94
N ALA A 666 -37.17 20.86 19.16
CA ALA A 666 -35.89 20.69 18.52
C ALA A 666 -36.11 20.71 17.01
N THR A 667 -35.54 21.72 16.35
CA THR A 667 -35.24 21.69 14.93
C THR A 667 -34.58 20.35 14.61
N LEU A 668 -35.19 19.59 13.70
CA LEU A 668 -34.69 18.31 13.20
C LEU A 668 -33.22 18.44 12.78
N THR A 669 -32.31 17.75 13.47
CA THR A 669 -30.92 17.56 13.04
C THR A 669 -30.61 16.07 13.06
N ALA A 670 -30.11 15.55 11.96
CA ALA A 670 -30.04 14.12 11.73
C ALA A 670 -28.71 13.45 12.15
N ALA A 671 -27.97 14.11 13.05
CA ALA A 671 -26.96 13.52 13.93
C ALA A 671 -26.83 14.33 15.22
N TRP A 672 -26.56 13.67 16.35
CA TRP A 672 -26.39 14.31 17.66
C TRP A 672 -25.38 13.53 18.51
N ALA A 673 -24.84 14.15 19.55
CA ALA A 673 -23.82 13.55 20.39
C ALA A 673 -24.09 13.73 21.89
N SER A 674 -23.34 12.99 22.72
CA SER A 674 -23.33 13.14 24.18
C SER A 674 -22.85 14.52 24.62
N SER A 675 -21.94 15.09 23.84
CA SER A 675 -21.42 16.44 23.99
C SER A 675 -20.79 16.89 22.68
N GLU A 676 -20.73 18.19 22.48
CA GLU A 676 -20.12 18.80 21.31
C GLU A 676 -19.60 20.21 21.63
N THR A 677 -18.63 20.69 20.86
CA THR A 677 -18.23 22.10 20.89
C THR A 677 -19.09 22.90 19.90
N GLN A 678 -19.23 24.22 20.12
CA GLN A 678 -19.98 25.07 19.18
C GLN A 678 -19.39 25.07 17.77
N ALA A 679 -18.07 24.87 17.64
CA ALA A 679 -17.38 24.85 16.36
C ALA A 679 -17.41 23.48 15.66
N GLU A 680 -17.49 22.38 16.42
CA GLU A 680 -17.36 21.00 15.93
C GLU A 680 -18.54 20.10 16.38
N PRO A 681 -19.79 20.42 15.96
CA PRO A 681 -20.98 19.65 16.31
C PRO A 681 -21.08 18.29 15.63
N ALA A 682 -21.92 17.40 16.15
CA ALA A 682 -22.09 16.03 15.67
C ALA A 682 -22.40 15.92 14.16
N ARG A 683 -23.16 16.88 13.63
CA ARG A 683 -23.52 16.95 12.20
C ARG A 683 -22.30 17.02 11.28
N LEU A 684 -21.16 17.55 11.73
CA LEU A 684 -19.95 17.69 10.94
C LEU A 684 -19.24 16.35 10.69
N ALA A 685 -19.55 15.32 11.46
CA ALA A 685 -19.04 13.97 11.20
C ALA A 685 -19.96 13.18 10.26
N MET A 686 -20.98 13.81 9.66
CA MET A 686 -22.01 13.17 8.83
C MET A 686 -22.31 13.96 7.54
N ASP A 687 -21.55 15.02 7.28
CA ASP A 687 -21.79 15.94 6.17
C ASP A 687 -21.10 15.51 4.87
N GLY A 688 -20.43 14.35 4.87
CA GLY A 688 -19.66 13.84 3.73
C GLY A 688 -18.33 14.57 3.51
N ASN A 689 -17.96 15.49 4.40
CA ASN A 689 -16.72 16.23 4.33
C ASN A 689 -15.72 15.74 5.39
N PHE A 690 -14.75 14.95 4.95
CA PHE A 690 -13.68 14.38 5.79
C PHE A 690 -12.70 15.40 6.42
N GLN A 691 -13.01 16.70 6.35
CA GLN A 691 -12.21 17.80 6.92
C GLN A 691 -12.89 18.49 8.09
N THR A 692 -14.21 18.38 8.13
CA THR A 692 -15.03 18.75 9.28
C THR A 692 -15.12 17.54 10.20
N ARG A 693 -15.35 17.78 11.49
CA ARG A 693 -15.38 16.70 12.48
C ARG A 693 -16.28 17.05 13.65
N TRP A 694 -16.75 16.02 14.31
CA TRP A 694 -17.30 16.12 15.65
C TRP A 694 -16.17 16.07 16.68
N VAL A 695 -16.24 16.92 17.71
CA VAL A 695 -15.36 16.87 18.88
C VAL A 695 -16.18 16.86 20.16
N SER A 696 -15.87 15.91 21.04
CA SER A 696 -16.52 15.74 22.34
C SER A 696 -15.85 16.55 23.46
N GLN A 697 -16.49 16.58 24.63
CA GLN A 697 -15.90 17.09 25.87
C GLN A 697 -14.73 16.23 26.35
N LEU A 698 -13.95 16.81 27.29
CA LEU A 698 -12.67 16.26 27.72
C LEU A 698 -12.78 15.09 28.72
N ARG A 699 -13.62 14.08 28.43
CA ARG A 699 -13.87 12.91 29.29
C ARG A 699 -14.25 11.66 28.48
N ASP A 700 -14.20 10.50 29.12
CA ASP A 700 -14.59 9.21 28.53
C ASP A 700 -16.11 9.06 28.40
N ASN A 701 -16.55 7.92 27.85
CA ASN A 701 -17.97 7.58 27.67
C ASN A 701 -18.73 8.61 26.82
N GLN A 702 -18.11 9.05 25.72
CA GLN A 702 -18.73 9.94 24.74
C GLN A 702 -19.39 9.14 23.63
N TRP A 703 -20.42 9.70 23.00
CA TRP A 703 -21.03 9.06 21.84
C TRP A 703 -21.47 10.07 20.80
N LEU A 704 -21.48 9.62 19.56
CA LEU A 704 -22.15 10.25 18.44
C LEU A 704 -23.21 9.30 17.90
N ALA A 705 -24.39 9.82 17.60
CA ALA A 705 -25.55 9.09 17.12
C ALA A 705 -26.13 9.73 15.86
N VAL A 706 -26.73 8.90 15.02
CA VAL A 706 -27.29 9.25 13.71
C VAL A 706 -28.73 8.77 13.64
N ASP A 707 -29.62 9.60 13.09
CA ASP A 707 -31.00 9.19 12.73
C ASP A 707 -31.06 8.89 11.24
N LEU A 708 -31.36 7.63 10.89
CA LEU A 708 -31.53 7.18 9.50
C LEU A 708 -32.89 7.58 8.89
N GLY A 709 -33.73 8.29 9.65
CA GLY A 709 -35.07 8.73 9.27
C GLY A 709 -36.14 7.62 9.34
N GLN A 710 -35.76 6.39 9.03
CA GLN A 710 -36.63 5.20 9.10
C GLN A 710 -35.85 3.97 9.56
N VAL A 711 -36.56 2.90 9.94
CA VAL A 711 -35.92 1.63 10.29
C VAL A 711 -35.32 1.00 9.04
N ARG A 712 -34.00 0.74 9.06
CA ARG A 712 -33.23 0.09 7.99
C ARG A 712 -32.45 -1.10 8.55
N ASN A 713 -32.00 -2.00 7.70
CA ASN A 713 -31.10 -3.08 8.10
C ASN A 713 -29.67 -2.55 8.11
N VAL A 714 -29.15 -2.23 9.30
CA VAL A 714 -27.80 -1.70 9.46
C VAL A 714 -26.81 -2.86 9.39
N THR A 715 -25.88 -2.82 8.44
CA THR A 715 -24.90 -3.88 8.18
C THR A 715 -23.50 -3.51 8.65
N GLY A 716 -23.25 -2.25 9.00
CA GLY A 716 -21.96 -1.81 9.49
C GLY A 716 -21.82 -0.30 9.57
N VAL A 717 -20.61 0.15 9.86
CA VAL A 717 -20.22 1.56 9.81
C VAL A 717 -18.80 1.70 9.26
N VAL A 718 -18.50 2.84 8.67
CA VAL A 718 -17.15 3.28 8.34
C VAL A 718 -16.85 4.51 9.18
N LEU A 719 -15.79 4.44 9.99
CA LEU A 719 -15.38 5.49 10.91
C LEU A 719 -14.07 6.09 10.41
N TYR A 720 -13.99 7.41 10.41
CA TYR A 720 -12.78 8.15 10.09
C TYR A 720 -12.37 8.90 11.35
N TRP A 721 -11.48 8.29 12.12
CA TRP A 721 -11.01 8.83 13.38
C TRP A 721 -10.03 9.98 13.19
N ASP A 722 -10.08 10.94 14.11
CA ASP A 722 -8.97 11.84 14.38
C ASP A 722 -7.84 11.12 15.16
N ALA A 723 -6.72 11.80 15.41
CA ALA A 723 -5.73 11.32 16.38
C ALA A 723 -6.32 11.24 17.80
N ALA A 724 -7.21 12.18 18.15
CA ALA A 724 -8.00 12.16 19.38
C ALA A 724 -9.17 11.15 19.28
N ARG A 725 -8.86 9.86 19.17
CA ARG A 725 -9.84 8.78 18.91
C ARG A 725 -10.32 8.05 20.16
N ALA A 726 -11.30 7.17 19.99
CA ALA A 726 -11.59 6.12 20.96
C ALA A 726 -10.67 4.91 20.73
N VAL A 727 -10.05 4.40 21.79
CA VAL A 727 -9.31 3.12 21.77
C VAL A 727 -10.25 1.95 22.00
N ASP A 728 -11.26 2.14 22.85
CA ASP A 728 -12.34 1.17 23.08
C ASP A 728 -13.68 1.82 22.80
N TYR A 729 -14.52 1.17 22.00
CA TYR A 729 -15.84 1.68 21.66
C TYR A 729 -16.82 0.57 21.28
N LYS A 730 -18.10 0.93 21.26
CA LYS A 730 -19.19 0.06 20.79
C LYS A 730 -19.92 0.72 19.65
N ILE A 731 -20.46 -0.08 18.75
CA ILE A 731 -21.45 0.39 17.78
C ILE A 731 -22.78 -0.19 18.21
N GLN A 732 -23.75 0.68 18.46
CA GLN A 732 -25.04 0.34 19.00
C GLN A 732 -26.15 0.78 18.04
N VAL A 733 -27.20 -0.02 17.96
CA VAL A 733 -28.34 0.21 17.07
C VAL A 733 -29.63 0.23 17.89
N SER A 734 -30.54 1.13 17.57
CA SER A 734 -31.82 1.29 18.26
C SER A 734 -32.96 1.60 17.28
N ARG A 735 -34.18 1.19 17.65
CA ARG A 735 -35.41 1.55 16.93
C ARG A 735 -36.08 2.80 17.47
N ASP A 736 -35.85 3.13 18.74
CA ASP A 736 -36.63 4.11 19.50
C ASP A 736 -35.78 5.13 20.31
N ARG A 737 -34.44 5.02 20.27
CA ARG A 737 -33.45 5.78 21.05
C ARG A 737 -33.39 5.46 22.54
N THR A 738 -34.28 4.61 23.04
CA THR A 738 -34.32 4.20 24.45
C THR A 738 -33.61 2.86 24.65
N PHE A 739 -33.90 1.87 23.82
CA PHE A 739 -33.29 0.54 23.90
C PHE A 739 -32.20 0.41 22.84
N TRP A 740 -30.97 0.18 23.29
CA TRP A 740 -29.78 0.08 22.44
C TRP A 740 -29.22 -1.34 22.45
N THR A 741 -29.03 -1.91 21.27
CA THR A 741 -28.39 -3.22 21.08
C THR A 741 -26.94 -3.02 20.69
N ASP A 742 -26.00 -3.69 21.39
CA ASP A 742 -24.58 -3.72 21.03
C ASP A 742 -24.39 -4.56 19.74
N ALA A 743 -24.28 -3.89 18.59
CA ALA A 743 -24.05 -4.53 17.29
C ALA A 743 -22.58 -4.94 17.10
N LEU A 744 -21.64 -4.17 17.65
CA LEU A 744 -20.22 -4.50 17.69
C LEU A 744 -19.55 -3.91 18.93
N LYS A 745 -18.54 -4.60 19.47
CA LYS A 745 -17.62 -4.09 20.49
C LYS A 745 -16.20 -4.15 19.92
N VAL A 746 -15.46 -3.06 20.09
CA VAL A 746 -14.09 -2.90 19.61
C VAL A 746 -13.23 -2.49 20.79
N ALA A 747 -12.10 -3.17 20.96
CA ALA A 747 -11.09 -2.86 21.98
C ALA A 747 -9.72 -2.74 21.31
N ASN A 748 -8.85 -1.90 21.87
CA ASN A 748 -7.52 -1.62 21.32
C ASN A 748 -7.56 -1.25 19.83
N SER A 749 -8.48 -0.36 19.45
CA SER A 749 -8.53 0.23 18.12
C SER A 749 -7.16 0.86 17.78
N ASP A 750 -6.77 0.83 16.50
CA ASP A 750 -5.60 1.54 15.98
C ASP A 750 -5.98 2.93 15.42
N GLY A 751 -7.27 3.20 15.22
CA GLY A 751 -7.79 4.46 14.68
C GLY A 751 -7.72 4.56 13.16
N GLY A 752 -7.58 5.80 12.67
CA GLY A 752 -7.58 6.09 11.24
C GLY A 752 -8.93 5.77 10.57
N ARG A 753 -8.88 5.16 9.39
CA ARG A 753 -10.09 4.69 8.69
C ARG A 753 -10.41 3.26 9.13
N GLU A 754 -11.51 3.10 9.85
CA GLU A 754 -11.98 1.80 10.29
C GLU A 754 -13.29 1.41 9.62
N VAL A 755 -13.33 0.24 9.00
CA VAL A 755 -14.54 -0.34 8.43
C VAL A 755 -15.01 -1.46 9.35
N LYS A 756 -16.19 -1.32 9.93
CA LYS A 756 -16.76 -2.26 10.91
C LYS A 756 -18.04 -2.86 10.37
N ILE A 757 -17.95 -4.09 9.85
CA ILE A 757 -19.09 -4.85 9.33
C ILE A 757 -19.67 -5.73 10.45
N PHE A 758 -20.99 -5.73 10.59
CA PHE A 758 -21.67 -6.50 11.63
C PHE A 758 -21.81 -7.97 11.25
N ASN A 759 -21.97 -8.80 12.28
CA ASN A 759 -22.10 -10.24 12.05
C ASN A 759 -23.41 -10.64 11.38
N ALA A 760 -24.47 -9.91 11.68
CA ALA A 760 -25.78 -9.98 11.05
C ALA A 760 -26.31 -8.56 10.90
N ALA A 761 -27.17 -8.32 9.91
CA ALA A 761 -27.82 -7.04 9.76
C ALA A 761 -28.73 -6.77 10.97
N VAL A 762 -28.60 -5.59 11.58
CA VAL A 762 -29.37 -5.22 12.77
C VAL A 762 -30.43 -4.20 12.37
N PRO A 763 -31.73 -4.51 12.52
CA PRO A 763 -32.80 -3.60 12.13
C PRO A 763 -32.92 -2.45 13.14
N GLY A 764 -32.65 -1.22 12.70
CA GLY A 764 -32.74 -0.04 13.53
C GLY A 764 -32.86 1.25 12.73
N ARG A 765 -33.35 2.30 13.41
CA ARG A 765 -33.44 3.66 12.87
C ARG A 765 -32.27 4.52 13.33
N TYR A 766 -31.74 4.24 14.52
CA TYR A 766 -30.69 5.02 15.14
C TYR A 766 -29.44 4.19 15.30
N VAL A 767 -28.29 4.77 14.97
CA VAL A 767 -26.98 4.13 15.13
C VAL A 767 -26.12 5.06 15.95
N ARG A 768 -25.47 4.56 17.01
CA ARG A 768 -24.52 5.34 17.82
C ARG A 768 -23.18 4.64 17.98
N ILE A 769 -22.13 5.45 17.96
CA ILE A 769 -20.75 5.05 18.19
C ILE A 769 -20.45 5.48 19.62
N TYR A 770 -20.44 4.53 20.54
CA TYR A 770 -20.24 4.76 21.96
C TYR A 770 -18.79 4.53 22.36
N CYS A 771 -18.05 5.63 22.49
CA CYS A 771 -16.63 5.71 22.80
C CYS A 771 -16.42 5.50 24.31
N LEU A 772 -15.97 4.31 24.70
CA LEU A 772 -15.79 3.92 26.10
C LEU A 772 -14.52 4.50 26.69
N ILE A 773 -13.39 4.38 25.98
CA ILE A 773 -12.08 4.86 26.42
C ILE A 773 -11.45 5.66 25.28
N ARG A 774 -10.96 6.86 25.58
CA ARG A 774 -10.23 7.70 24.62
C ARG A 774 -8.72 7.40 24.59
N GLU A 775 -8.07 7.75 23.50
CA GLU A 775 -6.61 7.70 23.38
C GLU A 775 -5.97 8.55 24.50
N PHE A 776 -5.08 7.94 25.28
CA PHE A 776 -4.58 8.54 26.54
C PHE A 776 -3.88 9.90 26.31
N LYS A 777 -3.27 10.08 25.14
CA LYS A 777 -2.57 11.31 24.77
C LYS A 777 -3.51 12.48 24.44
N HIS A 778 -4.81 12.24 24.36
CA HIS A 778 -5.79 13.24 23.95
C HIS A 778 -6.89 13.42 25.01
N PRO A 779 -7.27 14.67 25.31
CA PRO A 779 -8.24 14.93 26.36
C PRO A 779 -9.69 14.64 25.92
N HIS A 780 -9.99 14.60 24.61
CA HIS A 780 -11.33 14.38 24.02
C HIS A 780 -11.33 13.26 22.99
N VAL A 781 -12.51 12.94 22.46
CA VAL A 781 -12.73 12.08 21.29
C VAL A 781 -13.27 12.88 20.10
N ALA A 782 -12.78 12.58 18.90
CA ALA A 782 -13.12 13.25 17.65
C ALA A 782 -13.22 12.28 16.46
N LEU A 783 -14.20 12.54 15.59
CA LEU A 783 -14.49 11.76 14.37
C LEU A 783 -14.67 12.72 13.19
N PHE A 784 -13.89 12.54 12.12
CA PHE A 784 -14.02 13.28 10.87
C PHE A 784 -15.26 12.88 10.10
N GLU A 785 -15.57 11.59 10.05
CA GLU A 785 -16.73 11.11 9.29
C GLU A 785 -17.21 9.78 9.85
N VAL A 786 -18.53 9.58 9.83
CA VAL A 786 -19.21 8.35 10.16
C VAL A 786 -20.15 8.02 9.00
N GLN A 787 -19.91 6.90 8.33
CA GLN A 787 -20.79 6.42 7.27
C GLN A 787 -21.49 5.17 7.75
N VAL A 788 -22.81 5.20 7.83
CA VAL A 788 -23.59 4.02 8.19
C VAL A 788 -23.82 3.18 6.93
N LEU A 789 -23.60 1.87 7.03
CA LEU A 789 -23.91 0.93 5.96
C LEU A 789 -25.30 0.36 6.22
N VAL A 790 -26.22 0.56 5.28
CA VAL A 790 -27.60 0.07 5.32
C VAL A 790 -27.89 -0.72 4.06
N ASP A 791 -28.55 -1.87 4.22
CA ASP A 791 -28.96 -2.72 3.09
C ASP A 791 -27.81 -3.04 2.10
N GLY A 792 -26.57 -3.13 2.61
CA GLY A 792 -25.38 -3.42 1.80
C GLY A 792 -24.75 -2.22 1.09
N GLN A 793 -25.26 -1.01 1.27
CA GLN A 793 -24.73 0.22 0.66
C GLN A 793 -24.49 1.31 1.71
N LYS A 794 -23.74 2.36 1.34
CA LYS A 794 -23.62 3.55 2.19
C LYS A 794 -24.98 4.23 2.28
N ALA A 795 -25.46 4.44 3.50
CA ALA A 795 -26.61 5.29 3.73
C ALA A 795 -26.29 6.69 3.17
N PRO A 796 -27.21 7.33 2.43
CA PRO A 796 -27.03 8.72 2.07
C PRO A 796 -26.84 9.55 3.35
N PRO A 797 -25.98 10.59 3.32
CA PRO A 797 -25.81 11.47 4.46
C PRO A 797 -27.17 12.06 4.82
N PRO A 798 -27.43 12.29 6.11
CA PRO A 798 -28.67 12.90 6.52
C PRO A 798 -28.85 14.29 5.90
N PRO A 799 -30.08 14.69 5.51
CA PRO A 799 -30.34 15.97 4.86
C PRO A 799 -30.03 17.19 5.73
#